data_AF-A0AAW1P508-F1
#
_entry.id   AF-A0AAW1P508-F1
#
_cell.length_a   1.000
_cell.length_b   1.000
_cell.length_c   1.000
_cell.angle_alpha   90.00
_cell.angle_beta   90.00
_cell.angle_gamma   90.00
#
_symmetry.space_group_name_H-M   'P 1'
#
loop_
_entity.id
_entity.type
_entity.pdbx_description
1 polymer ?
#
loop_
_entity_poly.entity_id
_entity_poly.type
_entity_poly.pdbx_seq_one_letter_code
_entity_poly.pdbx_strand_id
1 'polypeptide(L)'
;MPRVAVVGSGISGLSAAWLLQKSGTEVVLFEKEGCCGGHTLTDDSPGYPVDLGFQVYNLTTYPNLVGLLDELKVDTEPSEMSFAFSDQGSSRLEWASHGLGTVFAQWRNCFSPSFLLMVYDVVRFGRQAPKVLGCAKYRHMSVGTYLRAHKYSTGFIQDYFLPMCAAVWSVPNSQVMGFPVEMLVRFWVNHHLLDLVQRPVWRVVAGRSRSYVDAILAELPDVRTGTGVTRVVPRPEGSHAAAGADAAKVQVETASGEVLAFDAVVLATHADTSLQLLQGSGLESIKELLAAVPYRANDIWLHTDASLMPRDHALWASWNFIRPPHAPDDSAVCVSYWTNRLQRLPADAPDTFVTLNPVQPPAEGKVIRRLSLSHPVYSAESYTAQQRLASVQGKGGIHLAGAWCGYGFHEDGLSAGMAAAEALGARIPWTPRAACPKISLTDRFFMRVFDGFARAALKIGRLRIILPNGEELVYGPPKLPAGAPQATMRLFSCAFFRKVVTRHDTGMGESYMDANYEVDDLGQLLALATANAHQIQASRGGLGVLNWVGDRLLLLAHLARSNTLGRSVSNIEAHYDIGNDVYRLFLDPSLTYSSGIHMPGDSLEKAQERKLDALIAAAGISEGDHVLEIGCGWGSMAIRAVQTKGCRWTGITISKAQLEEAMHRVGAAGLEDSIQLLFCDYRECKGTFDAVVSCEMIEAVGQEHLWSYFQAIGRLLKPGGKAAIQAISEPDERYEAYCRSSDFIREHVFPGGHLPCMNAMVEAARGTGLRVTNCVDIGPHYATTLRAWRAAWEQRREELLALRMTDRFWRKFRFYFAYCEAAFDARYIHNFQISWEKAADVGTAGAGRVESSVDASASSGLPLSAKDPTDPVTQVLLAVYSFLAGVAVTKRRLWLMPMASASFAVLALLVAALSRLLLPRYRHLNGKLQVRFCALVVHLGYSGLACLAAACLVVAQPQMLSLHWKGQQGSGLGPERLTVGPLADALVCISAGFFAFQLWALVHRRLGGSVAWQLTDYTLRLGLYSAAAYKALFTPLLAAVLLSELSTALRLCSDIQDLLGGRRPSAAWRRATLAAAVLCQLVPHVVMTVGALCNGAVFAAMTHYIVACAAGIYTCTRDLLAVKHALRGCLSSKSHAA
;
A
#
# COMPACT_ATOMS: atom_id res chain seq x y z
N MET A 1 -35.70 27.76 -2.36
CA MET A 1 -34.31 27.40 -1.99
C MET A 1 -33.78 28.54 -1.13
N PRO A 2 -32.92 28.28 -0.13
CA PRO A 2 -32.29 29.36 0.62
C PRO A 2 -31.45 30.23 -0.32
N ARG A 3 -31.47 31.55 -0.11
CA ARG A 3 -30.73 32.54 -0.88
C ARG A 3 -29.68 33.19 -0.01
N VAL A 4 -28.41 33.05 -0.36
CA VAL A 4 -27.27 33.50 0.45
C VAL A 4 -26.45 34.52 -0.32
N ALA A 5 -26.12 35.62 0.34
CA ALA A 5 -25.15 36.59 -0.19
C ALA A 5 -23.75 36.26 0.32
N VAL A 6 -22.77 36.26 -0.57
CA VAL A 6 -21.35 36.16 -0.22
C VAL A 6 -20.69 37.48 -0.57
N VAL A 7 -20.10 38.15 0.41
CA VAL A 7 -19.50 39.47 0.24
C VAL A 7 -17.98 39.33 0.28
N GLY A 8 -17.32 39.65 -0.83
CA GLY A 8 -15.88 39.46 -1.05
C GLY A 8 -15.59 38.16 -1.81
N SER A 9 -14.77 38.24 -2.86
CA SER A 9 -14.43 37.11 -3.73
C SER A 9 -12.98 36.64 -3.60
N GLY A 10 -12.37 36.83 -2.43
CA GLY A 10 -11.14 36.11 -2.07
C GLY A 10 -11.40 34.61 -1.97
N ILE A 11 -10.36 33.81 -1.73
CA ILE A 11 -10.48 32.34 -1.61
C ILE A 11 -11.59 31.89 -0.64
N SER A 12 -11.80 32.60 0.46
CA SER A 12 -12.88 32.33 1.42
C SER A 12 -14.28 32.50 0.83
N GLY A 13 -14.47 33.53 0.01
CA GLY A 13 -15.76 33.82 -0.60
C GLY A 13 -16.03 32.92 -1.79
N LEU A 14 -15.03 32.74 -2.65
CA LEU A 14 -15.11 31.82 -3.79
C LEU A 14 -15.43 30.39 -3.35
N SER A 15 -14.75 29.88 -2.33
CA SER A 15 -15.00 28.54 -1.83
C SER A 15 -16.39 28.41 -1.18
N ALA A 16 -16.81 29.39 -0.38
CA ALA A 16 -18.12 29.38 0.24
C ALA A 16 -19.24 29.44 -0.81
N ALA A 17 -19.14 30.37 -1.76
CA ALA A 17 -20.11 30.55 -2.84
C ALA A 17 -20.24 29.28 -3.67
N TRP A 18 -19.12 28.70 -4.09
CA TRP A 18 -19.09 27.50 -4.91
C TRP A 18 -19.66 26.28 -4.21
N LEU A 19 -19.31 26.04 -2.94
CA LEU A 19 -19.85 24.92 -2.16
C LEU A 19 -21.35 25.04 -1.92
N LEU A 20 -21.84 26.25 -1.62
CA LEU A 20 -23.27 26.54 -1.46
C LEU A 20 -24.04 26.31 -2.75
N GLN A 21 -23.54 26.84 -3.88
CA GLN A 21 -24.14 26.66 -5.20
C GLN A 21 -24.23 25.17 -5.57
N LYS A 22 -23.13 24.42 -5.38
CA LYS A 22 -23.08 22.98 -5.65
C LYS A 22 -24.04 22.16 -4.77
N SER A 23 -24.40 22.70 -3.61
CA SER A 23 -25.36 22.10 -2.68
C SER A 23 -26.81 22.53 -2.91
N GLY A 24 -27.08 23.30 -3.98
CA GLY A 24 -28.43 23.73 -4.37
C GLY A 24 -28.94 25.00 -3.66
N THR A 25 -28.05 25.78 -3.04
CA THR A 25 -28.36 27.11 -2.48
C THR A 25 -28.22 28.16 -3.58
N GLU A 26 -29.16 29.10 -3.66
CA GLU A 26 -29.02 30.25 -4.57
C GLU A 26 -28.00 31.23 -3.99
N VAL A 27 -26.92 31.49 -4.72
CA VAL A 27 -25.83 32.35 -4.25
C VAL A 27 -25.69 33.59 -5.12
N VAL A 28 -25.51 34.75 -4.46
CA VAL A 28 -25.07 35.98 -5.10
C VAL A 28 -23.71 36.37 -4.53
N LEU A 29 -22.68 36.37 -5.36
CA LEU A 29 -21.33 36.76 -4.98
C LEU A 29 -21.08 38.24 -5.32
N PHE A 30 -20.82 39.05 -4.31
CA PHE A 30 -20.49 40.48 -4.46
C PHE A 30 -18.98 40.70 -4.38
N GLU A 31 -18.42 41.37 -5.38
CA GLU A 31 -17.04 41.82 -5.40
C GLU A 31 -16.97 43.31 -5.69
N LYS A 32 -16.22 44.04 -4.86
CA LYS A 32 -16.05 45.49 -4.99
C LYS A 32 -15.19 45.82 -6.20
N GLU A 33 -14.16 45.04 -6.46
CA GLU A 33 -13.23 45.26 -7.57
C GLU A 33 -13.81 44.75 -8.90
N GLY A 34 -13.21 45.17 -10.02
CA GLY A 34 -13.64 44.76 -11.36
C GLY A 34 -13.40 43.29 -11.71
N CYS A 35 -12.70 42.54 -10.85
CA CYS A 35 -12.34 41.14 -11.03
C CYS A 35 -12.39 40.38 -9.71
N CYS A 36 -12.66 39.07 -9.77
CA CYS A 36 -12.65 38.20 -8.59
C CYS A 36 -11.25 37.67 -8.24
N GLY A 37 -11.07 37.24 -6.99
CA GLY A 37 -9.87 36.55 -6.50
C GLY A 37 -9.18 37.25 -5.31
N GLY A 38 -9.31 38.57 -5.18
CA GLY A 38 -8.65 39.34 -4.11
C GLY A 38 -7.13 39.15 -4.13
N HIS A 39 -6.57 38.51 -3.08
CA HIS A 39 -5.14 38.16 -3.02
C HIS A 39 -4.75 37.00 -3.96
N THR A 40 -5.72 36.28 -4.54
CA THR A 40 -5.51 35.36 -5.65
C THR A 40 -5.40 36.17 -6.94
N LEU A 41 -4.22 36.74 -7.18
CA LEU A 41 -4.01 37.70 -8.26
C LEU A 41 -2.91 37.23 -9.20
N THR A 42 -3.30 36.88 -10.43
CA THR A 42 -2.39 36.66 -11.55
C THR A 42 -2.31 37.90 -12.43
N ASP A 43 -1.12 38.28 -12.84
CA ASP A 43 -0.80 39.44 -13.70
C ASP A 43 -0.08 39.01 -14.98
N ASP A 44 -0.50 39.56 -16.11
CA ASP A 44 0.04 39.23 -17.45
C ASP A 44 0.90 40.35 -18.05
N SER A 45 1.06 41.48 -17.36
CA SER A 45 1.83 42.65 -17.81
C SER A 45 3.29 42.36 -18.21
N PRO A 46 4.02 41.38 -17.61
CA PRO A 46 5.37 41.05 -18.07
C PRO A 46 5.39 40.22 -19.37
N GLY A 47 4.24 39.88 -19.96
CA GLY A 47 4.12 39.05 -21.17
C GLY A 47 3.91 37.55 -20.89
N TYR A 48 3.80 37.18 -19.62
CA TYR A 48 3.49 35.83 -19.13
C TYR A 48 2.78 35.94 -17.77
N PRO A 49 1.99 34.93 -17.36
CA PRO A 49 1.22 35.00 -16.13
C PRO A 49 2.10 34.82 -14.88
N VAL A 50 2.04 35.81 -13.97
CA VAL A 50 2.76 35.85 -12.69
C VAL A 50 1.77 36.06 -11.55
N ASP A 51 1.80 35.20 -10.53
CA ASP A 51 1.04 35.42 -9.31
C ASP A 51 1.71 36.49 -8.42
N LEU A 52 0.96 37.48 -7.95
CA LEU A 52 1.47 38.60 -7.15
C LEU A 52 1.09 38.53 -5.67
N GLY A 53 0.03 37.80 -5.32
CA GLY A 53 -0.42 37.59 -3.94
C GLY A 53 -0.16 36.16 -3.47
N PHE A 54 -1.16 35.29 -3.60
CA PHE A 54 -0.99 33.85 -3.36
C PHE A 54 -0.19 33.20 -4.50
N GLN A 55 1.03 32.75 -4.20
CA GLN A 55 1.96 32.25 -5.21
C GLN A 55 2.20 30.74 -5.17
N VAL A 56 2.12 30.10 -4.01
CA VAL A 56 2.64 28.75 -3.77
C VAL A 56 1.95 28.05 -2.61
N TYR A 57 1.93 26.72 -2.67
CA TYR A 57 1.39 25.85 -1.62
C TYR A 57 2.16 24.52 -1.54
N ASN A 58 1.81 23.64 -0.62
CA ASN A 58 2.35 22.28 -0.57
C ASN A 58 1.28 21.27 -0.11
N LEU A 59 1.51 19.99 -0.35
CA LEU A 59 0.50 18.94 -0.09
C LEU A 59 0.29 18.63 1.41
N THR A 60 1.22 19.03 2.26
CA THR A 60 1.21 18.67 3.69
C THR A 60 0.46 19.69 4.52
N THR A 61 0.55 20.97 4.14
CA THR A 61 0.02 22.11 4.88
C THR A 61 -1.30 22.64 4.29
N TYR A 62 -1.64 22.29 3.04
CA TYR A 62 -2.82 22.80 2.34
C TYR A 62 -3.76 21.66 1.87
N PRO A 63 -4.24 20.77 2.76
CA PRO A 63 -5.03 19.62 2.37
C PRO A 63 -6.39 19.98 1.75
N ASN A 64 -7.02 21.09 2.15
CA ASN A 64 -8.28 21.53 1.54
C ASN A 64 -8.06 22.13 0.16
N LEU A 65 -7.00 22.94 -0.02
CA LEU A 65 -6.70 23.48 -1.35
C LEU A 65 -6.41 22.36 -2.34
N VAL A 66 -5.71 21.31 -1.90
CA VAL A 66 -5.51 20.10 -2.72
C VAL A 66 -6.85 19.49 -3.11
N GLY A 67 -7.77 19.29 -2.16
CA GLY A 67 -9.10 18.74 -2.44
C GLY A 67 -9.92 19.60 -3.40
N LEU A 68 -9.86 20.93 -3.25
CA LEU A 68 -10.52 21.88 -4.14
C LEU A 68 -9.97 21.79 -5.57
N LEU A 69 -8.64 21.80 -5.73
CA LEU A 69 -8.00 21.71 -7.04
C LEU A 69 -8.27 20.38 -7.73
N ASP A 70 -8.26 19.27 -6.97
CA ASP A 70 -8.60 17.94 -7.51
C ASP A 70 -10.05 17.88 -8.00
N GLU A 71 -10.99 18.46 -7.25
CA GLU A 71 -12.41 18.50 -7.63
C GLU A 71 -12.67 19.41 -8.84
N LEU A 72 -11.97 20.55 -8.93
CA LEU A 72 -12.02 21.45 -10.09
C LEU A 72 -11.20 20.94 -11.29
N LYS A 73 -10.47 19.82 -11.13
CA LYS A 73 -9.55 19.26 -12.13
C LYS A 73 -8.48 20.25 -12.59
N VAL A 74 -8.00 21.09 -11.68
CA VAL A 74 -6.93 22.07 -11.92
C VAL A 74 -5.59 21.48 -11.53
N ASP A 75 -4.71 21.32 -12.52
CA ASP A 75 -3.39 20.74 -12.31
C ASP A 75 -2.40 21.73 -11.65
N THR A 76 -1.30 21.21 -11.15
CA THR A 76 -0.25 21.95 -10.45
C THR A 76 1.14 21.47 -10.83
N GLU A 77 2.15 22.30 -10.59
CA GLU A 77 3.54 22.02 -10.92
C GLU A 77 4.43 22.13 -9.69
N PRO A 78 5.52 21.34 -9.58
CA PRO A 78 6.45 21.50 -8.48
C PRO A 78 7.13 22.88 -8.54
N SER A 79 7.49 23.40 -7.38
CA SER A 79 8.09 24.71 -7.17
C SER A 79 9.19 24.59 -6.12
N GLU A 80 10.16 25.49 -6.19
CA GLU A 80 11.20 25.58 -5.18
C GLU A 80 10.92 26.73 -4.21
N MET A 81 11.16 26.46 -2.93
CA MET A 81 11.06 27.42 -1.84
C MET A 81 12.39 27.54 -1.10
N SER A 82 13.35 28.23 -1.70
CA SER A 82 14.61 28.58 -1.05
C SER A 82 14.57 29.98 -0.44
N PHE A 83 15.38 30.18 0.60
CA PHE A 83 15.52 31.45 1.29
C PHE A 83 16.98 31.94 1.22
N ALA A 84 17.16 33.23 1.01
CA ALA A 84 18.43 33.92 1.09
C ALA A 84 18.35 35.13 2.01
N PHE A 85 19.47 35.39 2.68
CA PHE A 85 19.68 36.58 3.50
C PHE A 85 20.83 37.38 2.91
N SER A 86 20.62 38.68 2.73
CA SER A 86 21.68 39.62 2.35
C SER A 86 21.64 40.87 3.22
N ASP A 87 22.75 41.12 3.93
CA ASP A 87 23.00 42.40 4.58
C ASP A 87 23.79 43.33 3.66
N GLN A 88 23.13 44.39 3.18
CA GLN A 88 23.74 45.45 2.39
C GLN A 88 24.40 46.53 3.27
N GLY A 89 24.18 46.48 4.59
CA GLY A 89 24.77 47.36 5.58
C GLY A 89 26.16 46.90 6.06
N SER A 90 26.36 46.94 7.37
CA SER A 90 27.69 46.89 7.99
C SER A 90 28.32 45.50 8.02
N SER A 91 27.54 44.42 8.23
CA SER A 91 28.12 43.07 8.34
C SER A 91 28.54 42.49 7.00
N ARG A 92 27.90 42.93 5.90
CA ARG A 92 28.03 42.39 4.55
C ARG A 92 27.86 40.85 4.49
N LEU A 93 27.13 40.28 5.43
CA LEU A 93 26.86 38.85 5.49
C LEU A 93 25.84 38.44 4.41
N GLU A 94 26.13 37.36 3.68
CA GLU A 94 25.18 36.74 2.75
C GLU A 94 25.25 35.21 2.87
N TRP A 95 24.08 34.56 2.84
CA TRP A 95 23.95 33.10 2.82
C TRP A 95 22.59 32.70 2.23
N ALA A 96 22.48 31.49 1.66
CA ALA A 96 21.21 30.94 1.17
C ALA A 96 21.01 29.46 1.52
N SER A 97 19.75 29.03 1.56
CA SER A 97 19.34 27.75 2.14
C SER A 97 19.36 26.55 1.17
N HIS A 98 19.72 26.72 -0.10
CA HIS A 98 19.59 25.68 -1.14
C HIS A 98 20.87 24.82 -1.34
N GLY A 99 21.65 24.62 -0.28
CA GLY A 99 22.81 23.71 -0.26
C GLY A 99 23.90 24.14 0.72
N LEU A 100 24.81 23.23 1.08
CA LEU A 100 25.95 23.59 1.94
C LEU A 100 26.88 24.62 1.28
N GLY A 101 27.03 24.55 -0.04
CA GLY A 101 27.81 25.52 -0.80
C GLY A 101 27.27 26.95 -0.69
N THR A 102 25.95 27.12 -0.57
CA THR A 102 25.31 28.45 -0.47
C THR A 102 25.15 28.94 0.96
N VAL A 103 25.07 28.02 1.94
CA VAL A 103 25.19 28.38 3.36
C VAL A 103 26.58 28.96 3.64
N PHE A 104 27.62 28.38 3.05
CA PHE A 104 29.01 28.82 3.21
C PHE A 104 29.56 29.54 1.95
N ALA A 105 28.70 30.21 1.17
CA ALA A 105 29.12 30.88 -0.06
C ALA A 105 30.27 31.86 0.17
N GLN A 106 30.21 32.60 1.28
CA GLN A 106 31.36 33.33 1.80
C GLN A 106 32.23 32.38 2.62
N TRP A 107 33.24 31.74 1.99
CA TRP A 107 34.08 30.70 2.59
C TRP A 107 34.68 31.07 3.96
N ARG A 108 34.96 32.36 4.21
CA ARG A 108 35.43 32.89 5.51
C ARG A 108 34.48 32.54 6.67
N ASN A 109 33.19 32.35 6.39
CA ASN A 109 32.17 32.01 7.37
C ASN A 109 32.34 30.59 7.94
N CYS A 110 33.05 29.69 7.23
CA CYS A 110 33.45 28.39 7.77
C CYS A 110 34.36 28.50 9.01
N PHE A 111 35.00 29.66 9.19
CA PHE A 111 35.91 29.94 10.31
C PHE A 111 35.38 31.04 11.24
N SER A 112 34.18 31.58 10.99
CA SER A 112 33.58 32.62 11.81
C SER A 112 32.84 32.00 13.00
N PRO A 113 33.29 32.21 14.26
CA PRO A 113 32.65 31.61 15.42
C PRO A 113 31.18 32.05 15.58
N SER A 114 30.86 33.30 15.25
CA SER A 114 29.49 33.82 15.31
C SER A 114 28.59 33.18 14.27
N PHE A 115 29.08 32.94 13.05
CA PHE A 115 28.32 32.27 12.00
C PHE A 115 28.10 30.79 12.30
N LEU A 116 29.14 30.08 12.76
CA LEU A 116 29.01 28.68 13.16
C LEU A 116 28.06 28.50 14.35
N LEU A 117 28.09 29.44 15.30
CA LEU A 117 27.14 29.45 16.43
C LEU A 117 25.71 29.73 15.97
N MET A 118 25.51 30.62 15.00
CA MET A 118 24.20 30.83 14.35
C MET A 118 23.68 29.51 13.74
N VAL A 119 24.48 28.82 12.93
CA VAL A 119 24.10 27.54 12.30
C VAL A 119 23.80 26.48 13.36
N TYR A 120 24.61 26.38 14.41
CA TYR A 120 24.34 25.50 15.54
C TYR A 120 23.00 25.83 16.22
N ASP A 121 22.72 27.11 16.45
CA ASP A 121 21.48 27.56 17.08
C ASP A 121 20.25 27.34 16.21
N VAL A 122 20.36 27.39 14.87
CA VAL A 122 19.28 26.96 13.96
C VAL A 122 18.91 25.50 14.19
N VAL A 123 19.90 24.61 14.23
CA VAL A 123 19.68 23.18 14.51
C VAL A 123 19.14 22.97 15.94
N ARG A 124 19.67 23.73 16.91
CA ARG A 124 19.25 23.67 18.31
C ARG A 124 17.80 24.11 18.46
N PHE A 125 17.40 25.21 17.84
CA PHE A 125 16.05 25.73 17.84
C PHE A 125 15.08 24.73 17.20
N GLY A 126 15.42 24.16 16.04
CA GLY A 126 14.62 23.11 15.39
C GLY A 126 14.30 21.91 16.29
N ARG A 127 15.24 21.53 17.18
CA ARG A 127 15.04 20.42 18.14
C ARG A 127 14.31 20.82 19.42
N GLN A 128 14.44 22.07 19.86
CA GLN A 128 13.90 22.55 21.14
C GLN A 128 12.52 23.17 21.01
N ALA A 129 12.30 23.97 19.95
CA ALA A 129 11.07 24.72 19.73
C ALA A 129 9.81 23.85 19.78
N PRO A 130 9.74 22.65 19.15
CA PRO A 130 8.53 21.82 19.21
C PRO A 130 8.08 21.45 20.64
N LYS A 131 9.00 21.44 21.62
CA LYS A 131 8.69 21.14 23.03
C LYS A 131 7.90 22.26 23.73
N VAL A 132 7.75 23.42 23.07
CA VAL A 132 6.86 24.50 23.50
C VAL A 132 5.40 24.04 23.41
N LEU A 133 5.05 23.26 22.39
CA LEU A 133 3.69 22.79 22.16
C LEU A 133 3.27 21.81 23.27
N GLY A 134 2.13 22.06 23.89
CA GLY A 134 1.57 21.22 24.96
C GLY A 134 2.15 21.49 26.35
N CYS A 135 3.01 22.50 26.53
CA CYS A 135 3.57 22.84 27.84
C CYS A 135 3.00 24.18 28.35
N ALA A 136 2.24 24.11 29.46
CA ALA A 136 1.54 25.27 30.04
C ALA A 136 2.46 26.46 30.36
N LYS A 137 3.74 26.21 30.66
CA LYS A 137 4.76 27.23 30.93
C LYS A 137 4.89 28.27 29.81
N TYR A 138 4.65 27.88 28.55
CA TYR A 138 4.90 28.73 27.39
C TYR A 138 3.67 29.42 26.81
N ARG A 139 2.47 29.12 27.32
CA ARG A 139 1.18 29.57 26.74
C ARG A 139 1.02 31.09 26.61
N HIS A 140 1.65 31.83 27.51
CA HIS A 140 1.62 33.30 27.53
C HIS A 140 3.02 33.93 27.42
N MET A 141 4.04 33.12 27.09
CA MET A 141 5.42 33.59 26.98
C MET A 141 5.63 34.24 25.62
N SER A 142 6.22 35.43 25.59
CA SER A 142 6.63 36.06 24.34
C SER A 142 7.87 35.40 23.74
N VAL A 143 8.00 35.47 22.41
CA VAL A 143 9.18 35.00 21.65
C VAL A 143 10.47 35.60 22.22
N GLY A 144 10.50 36.91 22.48
CA GLY A 144 11.69 37.57 23.02
C GLY A 144 12.12 37.04 24.39
N THR A 145 11.14 36.75 25.26
CA THR A 145 11.41 36.14 26.58
C THR A 145 11.93 34.71 26.43
N TYR A 146 11.34 33.92 25.53
CA TYR A 146 11.77 32.56 25.25
C TYR A 146 13.21 32.51 24.73
N LEU A 147 13.56 33.36 23.76
CA LEU A 147 14.89 33.39 23.14
C LEU A 147 15.97 33.79 24.14
N ARG A 148 15.70 34.79 24.99
CA ARG A 148 16.61 35.19 26.08
C ARG A 148 16.77 34.09 27.13
N ALA A 149 15.67 33.48 27.59
CA ALA A 149 15.71 32.43 28.61
C ALA A 149 16.54 31.22 28.17
N HIS A 150 16.53 30.89 26.87
CA HIS A 150 17.30 29.78 26.29
C HIS A 150 18.70 30.20 25.78
N LYS A 151 19.10 31.46 25.94
CA LYS A 151 20.43 31.98 25.56
C LYS A 151 20.76 31.69 24.08
N TYR A 152 19.88 32.07 23.16
CA TYR A 152 20.20 32.03 21.73
C TYR A 152 21.14 33.18 21.34
N SER A 153 22.05 32.93 20.40
CA SER A 153 23.04 33.89 19.94
C SER A 153 22.43 35.04 19.14
N THR A 154 23.10 36.21 19.17
CA THR A 154 22.66 37.38 18.40
C THR A 154 22.61 37.10 16.91
N GLY A 155 23.58 36.36 16.35
CA GLY A 155 23.57 35.98 14.94
C GLY A 155 22.36 35.14 14.56
N PHE A 156 21.96 34.16 15.39
CA PHE A 156 20.72 33.42 15.17
C PHE A 156 19.48 34.30 15.18
N ILE A 157 19.38 35.21 16.16
CA ILE A 157 18.20 36.07 16.30
C ILE A 157 18.11 37.05 15.11
N GLN A 158 19.21 37.75 14.81
CA GLN A 158 19.23 38.85 13.86
C GLN A 158 19.37 38.40 12.41
N ASP A 159 20.17 37.38 12.12
CA ASP A 159 20.56 37.03 10.74
C ASP A 159 19.87 35.76 10.21
N TYR A 160 19.00 35.14 11.03
CA TYR A 160 18.16 34.01 10.64
C TYR A 160 16.70 34.16 11.12
N PHE A 161 16.49 34.21 12.44
CA PHE A 161 15.15 34.07 13.04
C PHE A 161 14.23 35.24 12.68
N LEU A 162 14.67 36.48 12.92
CA LEU A 162 13.90 37.67 12.59
C LEU A 162 13.68 37.80 11.08
N PRO A 163 14.70 37.66 10.20
CA PRO A 163 14.51 37.64 8.75
C PRO A 163 13.46 36.63 8.26
N MET A 164 13.46 35.41 8.82
CA MET A 164 12.46 34.39 8.48
C MET A 164 11.05 34.80 8.91
N CYS A 165 10.88 35.31 10.13
CA CYS A 165 9.55 35.77 10.60
C CYS A 165 9.05 36.98 9.79
N ALA A 166 9.96 37.90 9.52
CA ALA A 166 9.73 39.10 8.75
C ALA A 166 9.27 38.76 7.32
N ALA A 167 9.88 37.75 6.68
CA ALA A 167 9.45 37.29 5.36
C ALA A 167 8.08 36.60 5.35
N VAL A 168 7.67 35.99 6.46
CA VAL A 168 6.38 35.30 6.58
C VAL A 168 5.22 36.26 6.89
N TRP A 169 5.41 37.19 7.81
CA TRP A 169 4.33 38.07 8.30
C TRP A 169 4.46 39.54 7.91
N SER A 170 5.56 39.95 7.26
CA SER A 170 5.81 41.34 6.83
C SER A 170 5.64 42.38 7.94
N VAL A 171 5.99 42.03 9.19
CA VAL A 171 5.89 42.91 10.36
C VAL A 171 7.28 43.34 10.87
N PRO A 172 7.40 44.48 11.58
CA PRO A 172 8.64 44.90 12.20
C PRO A 172 9.21 43.88 13.20
N ASN A 173 10.52 43.89 13.38
CA ASN A 173 11.22 42.98 14.28
C ASN A 173 10.74 43.10 15.74
N SER A 174 10.45 44.33 16.18
CA SER A 174 9.90 44.65 17.51
C SER A 174 8.61 43.87 17.79
N GLN A 175 7.73 43.79 16.79
CA GLN A 175 6.45 43.11 16.88
C GLN A 175 6.60 41.58 16.94
N VAL A 176 7.48 41.00 16.11
CA VAL A 176 7.79 39.56 16.16
C VAL A 176 8.23 39.12 17.56
N MET A 177 9.04 39.94 18.23
CA MET A 177 9.53 39.65 19.58
C MET A 177 8.42 39.63 20.65
N GLY A 178 7.30 40.31 20.38
CA GLY A 178 6.10 40.33 21.23
C GLY A 178 5.15 39.15 21.01
N PHE A 179 5.29 38.39 19.92
CA PHE A 179 4.38 37.29 19.61
C PHE A 179 4.37 36.20 20.70
N PRO A 180 3.21 35.55 20.96
CA PRO A 180 3.18 34.34 21.76
C PRO A 180 4.05 33.26 21.13
N VAL A 181 5.02 32.70 21.87
CA VAL A 181 5.96 31.71 21.33
C VAL A 181 5.25 30.44 20.87
N GLU A 182 4.17 30.04 21.55
CA GLU A 182 3.38 28.87 21.15
C GLU A 182 2.75 29.04 19.77
N MET A 183 2.23 30.24 19.46
CA MET A 183 1.64 30.56 18.16
C MET A 183 2.68 30.41 17.04
N LEU A 184 3.86 31.03 17.22
CA LEU A 184 4.95 30.98 16.25
C LEU A 184 5.46 29.55 16.04
N VAL A 185 5.71 28.81 17.12
CA VAL A 185 6.21 27.43 17.02
C VAL A 185 5.19 26.54 16.32
N ARG A 186 3.90 26.68 16.66
CA ARG A 186 2.81 25.90 16.03
C ARG A 186 2.79 26.14 14.52
N PHE A 187 2.90 27.40 14.11
CA PHE A 187 3.02 27.76 12.70
C PHE A 187 4.22 27.09 12.02
N TRP A 188 5.42 27.21 12.60
CA TRP A 188 6.65 26.67 12.03
C TRP A 188 6.66 25.13 11.96
N VAL A 189 6.02 24.46 12.93
CA VAL A 189 5.82 23.00 12.91
C VAL A 189 4.88 22.60 11.77
N ASN A 190 3.71 23.27 11.65
CA ASN A 190 2.71 22.96 10.64
C ASN A 190 3.21 23.22 9.20
N HIS A 191 4.12 24.18 9.03
CA HIS A 191 4.70 24.57 7.74
C HIS A 191 6.07 23.92 7.46
N HIS A 192 6.52 22.99 8.30
CA HIS A 192 7.81 22.29 8.15
C HIS A 192 9.05 23.22 8.09
N LEU A 193 8.96 24.43 8.65
CA LEU A 193 10.08 25.40 8.68
C LEU A 193 11.21 24.98 9.63
N LEU A 194 10.91 24.08 10.58
CA LEU A 194 11.91 23.50 11.51
C LEU A 194 12.62 22.26 10.94
N ASP A 195 12.09 21.64 9.88
CA ASP A 195 12.68 20.45 9.27
C ASP A 195 13.87 20.84 8.39
N LEU A 196 15.03 20.21 8.60
CA LEU A 196 16.26 20.46 7.80
C LEU A 196 16.44 19.47 6.63
N VAL A 197 15.77 18.33 6.70
CA VAL A 197 15.84 17.24 5.71
C VAL A 197 14.41 16.73 5.49
N GLN A 198 14.11 16.29 4.27
CA GLN A 198 12.77 15.82 3.87
C GLN A 198 11.68 16.90 4.07
N ARG A 199 11.96 18.11 3.59
CA ARG A 199 10.97 19.17 3.50
C ARG A 199 9.90 18.80 2.46
N PRO A 200 8.66 19.28 2.63
CA PRO A 200 7.67 19.18 1.57
C PRO A 200 8.15 19.92 0.33
N VAL A 201 7.82 19.36 -0.84
CA VAL A 201 7.97 20.03 -2.13
C VAL A 201 6.82 21.02 -2.26
N TRP A 202 7.19 22.26 -2.52
CA TRP A 202 6.24 23.33 -2.83
C TRP A 202 5.73 23.18 -4.25
N ARG A 203 4.60 23.80 -4.53
CA ARG A 203 3.89 23.70 -5.80
C ARG A 203 3.25 25.02 -6.15
N VAL A 204 3.09 25.25 -7.44
CA VAL A 204 2.29 26.33 -8.03
C VAL A 204 1.10 25.76 -8.79
N VAL A 205 0.03 26.53 -8.92
CA VAL A 205 -1.10 26.17 -9.77
C VAL A 205 -0.65 26.27 -11.24
N ALA A 206 -0.93 25.25 -12.04
CA ALA A 206 -0.66 25.29 -13.48
C ALA A 206 -1.60 26.32 -14.12
N GLY A 207 -1.06 27.21 -14.96
CA GLY A 207 -1.81 28.37 -15.45
C GLY A 207 -2.03 29.48 -14.39
N ARG A 208 -1.34 29.38 -13.23
CA ARG A 208 -1.41 30.32 -12.10
C ARG A 208 -2.73 30.30 -11.36
N SER A 209 -2.79 31.06 -10.28
CA SER A 209 -3.90 31.04 -9.35
C SER A 209 -5.25 31.43 -9.98
N ARG A 210 -5.24 32.22 -11.08
CA ARG A 210 -6.44 32.50 -11.88
C ARG A 210 -7.15 31.25 -12.39
N SER A 211 -6.45 30.16 -12.71
CA SER A 211 -7.07 28.97 -13.31
C SER A 211 -8.17 28.34 -12.45
N TYR A 212 -7.99 28.28 -11.13
CA TYR A 212 -9.06 27.75 -10.26
C TYR A 212 -10.15 28.80 -9.97
N VAL A 213 -9.82 30.09 -10.02
CA VAL A 213 -10.81 31.16 -9.90
C VAL A 213 -11.78 31.08 -11.08
N ASP A 214 -11.24 31.01 -12.30
CA ASP A 214 -12.05 30.89 -13.53
C ASP A 214 -12.90 29.62 -13.52
N ALA A 215 -12.35 28.50 -13.04
CA ALA A 215 -13.10 27.24 -12.89
C ALA A 215 -14.27 27.37 -11.91
N ILE A 216 -14.09 28.05 -10.78
CA ILE A 216 -15.18 28.32 -9.82
C ILE A 216 -16.23 29.24 -10.45
N LEU A 217 -15.80 30.34 -11.08
CA LEU A 217 -16.70 31.33 -11.65
C LEU A 217 -17.57 30.75 -12.78
N ALA A 218 -17.04 29.80 -13.56
CA ALA A 218 -17.79 29.10 -14.60
C ALA A 218 -19.00 28.30 -14.05
N GLU A 219 -18.99 27.96 -12.77
CA GLU A 219 -20.09 27.24 -12.09
C GLU A 219 -21.02 28.15 -11.27
N LEU A 220 -20.71 29.45 -11.15
CA LEU A 220 -21.50 30.41 -10.37
C LEU A 220 -22.44 31.22 -11.27
N PRO A 221 -23.76 31.21 -11.03
CA PRO A 221 -24.73 31.87 -11.91
C PRO A 221 -24.88 33.39 -11.71
N ASP A 222 -24.64 33.94 -10.50
CA ASP A 222 -24.75 35.38 -10.20
C ASP A 222 -23.49 35.87 -9.48
N VAL A 223 -22.60 36.49 -10.25
CA VAL A 223 -21.36 37.12 -9.78
C VAL A 223 -21.39 38.61 -10.16
N ARG A 224 -21.35 39.48 -9.16
CA ARG A 224 -21.46 40.94 -9.32
C ARG A 224 -20.13 41.60 -8.98
N THR A 225 -19.28 41.79 -9.98
CA THR A 225 -18.04 42.59 -9.87
C THR A 225 -18.34 44.08 -9.94
N GLY A 226 -17.41 44.93 -9.48
CA GLY A 226 -17.61 46.38 -9.40
C GLY A 226 -18.76 46.81 -8.49
N THR A 227 -19.29 45.89 -7.67
CA THR A 227 -20.51 46.07 -6.87
C THR A 227 -20.13 45.99 -5.40
N GLY A 228 -19.57 47.08 -4.88
CA GLY A 228 -19.20 47.17 -3.47
C GLY A 228 -20.42 47.17 -2.56
N VAL A 229 -20.45 46.27 -1.58
CA VAL A 229 -21.43 46.33 -0.48
C VAL A 229 -21.01 47.45 0.48
N THR A 230 -21.97 48.29 0.88
CA THR A 230 -21.74 49.44 1.77
C THR A 230 -22.26 49.18 3.18
N ARG A 231 -23.32 48.36 3.31
CA ARG A 231 -23.94 48.05 4.60
C ARG A 231 -24.60 46.69 4.61
N VAL A 232 -24.52 46.02 5.76
CA VAL A 232 -25.27 44.78 6.03
C VAL A 232 -26.10 44.95 7.29
N VAL A 233 -27.41 44.81 7.15
CA VAL A 233 -28.37 44.87 8.27
C VAL A 233 -28.75 43.45 8.67
N PRO A 234 -28.41 42.99 9.89
CA PRO A 234 -28.70 41.63 10.32
C PRO A 234 -30.20 41.42 10.58
N ARG A 235 -30.58 40.14 10.68
CA ARG A 235 -31.94 39.74 11.06
C ARG A 235 -32.29 40.21 12.49
N PRO A 236 -33.52 40.68 12.76
CA PRO A 236 -33.98 41.02 14.12
C PRO A 236 -33.92 39.83 15.09
N GLU A 237 -33.56 40.07 16.36
CA GLU A 237 -33.59 39.03 17.40
C GLU A 237 -35.03 38.56 17.67
N GLY A 238 -35.24 37.23 17.72
CA GLY A 238 -36.54 36.62 18.02
C GLY A 238 -37.51 36.45 16.83
N SER A 239 -37.11 36.82 15.61
CA SER A 239 -37.95 36.63 14.43
C SER A 239 -38.02 35.16 14.00
N HIS A 240 -39.07 34.44 14.42
CA HIS A 240 -39.52 33.20 13.79
C HIS A 240 -40.64 33.52 12.81
N ALA A 241 -40.33 33.53 11.50
CA ALA A 241 -41.21 33.41 10.32
C ALA A 241 -42.61 34.10 10.26
N ALA A 242 -42.99 34.96 11.21
CA ALA A 242 -44.36 35.48 11.36
C ALA A 242 -44.50 37.00 11.10
N ALA A 243 -43.40 37.71 10.85
CA ALA A 243 -43.43 39.08 10.29
C ALA A 243 -42.98 39.01 8.82
N GLY A 244 -43.58 39.81 7.93
CA GLY A 244 -43.50 39.69 6.47
C GLY A 244 -42.17 39.19 5.88
N ALA A 245 -42.25 38.32 4.87
CA ALA A 245 -41.18 37.42 4.41
C ALA A 245 -39.78 38.04 4.18
N ASP A 246 -39.68 39.34 3.86
CA ASP A 246 -38.40 40.03 3.65
C ASP A 246 -37.90 40.84 4.87
N ALA A 247 -38.76 41.20 5.82
CA ALA A 247 -38.37 41.87 7.06
C ALA A 247 -37.66 40.93 8.05
N ALA A 248 -37.77 39.61 7.82
CA ALA A 248 -37.10 38.56 8.58
C ALA A 248 -35.78 38.07 7.94
N LYS A 249 -35.27 38.78 6.93
CA LYS A 249 -34.04 38.43 6.18
C LYS A 249 -32.91 39.42 6.46
N VAL A 250 -31.68 39.01 6.16
CA VAL A 250 -30.51 39.90 6.17
C VAL A 250 -30.61 40.83 4.96
N GLN A 251 -30.41 42.13 5.16
CA GLN A 251 -30.42 43.11 4.07
C GLN A 251 -28.99 43.51 3.70
N VAL A 252 -28.68 43.47 2.40
CA VAL A 252 -27.39 43.87 1.85
C VAL A 252 -27.62 45.09 0.96
N GLU A 253 -26.96 46.20 1.30
CA GLU A 253 -27.00 47.45 0.56
C GLU A 253 -25.72 47.61 -0.26
N THR A 254 -25.87 47.92 -1.55
CA THR A 254 -24.74 48.11 -2.47
C THR A 254 -24.43 49.59 -2.68
N ALA A 255 -23.26 49.88 -3.25
CA ALA A 255 -22.81 51.23 -3.56
C ALA A 255 -23.69 51.95 -4.60
N SER A 256 -24.49 51.21 -5.39
CA SER A 256 -25.48 51.79 -6.31
C SER A 256 -26.80 52.16 -5.62
N GLY A 257 -26.96 51.85 -4.34
CA GLY A 257 -28.20 52.07 -3.57
C GLY A 257 -29.23 50.93 -3.70
N GLU A 258 -28.86 49.80 -4.32
CA GLU A 258 -29.71 48.60 -4.37
C GLU A 258 -29.73 47.93 -2.99
N VAL A 259 -30.92 47.58 -2.49
CA VAL A 259 -31.09 46.83 -1.23
C VAL A 259 -31.70 45.45 -1.55
N LEU A 260 -30.99 44.40 -1.15
CA LEU A 260 -31.35 43.02 -1.45
C LEU A 260 -31.51 42.20 -0.16
N ALA A 261 -32.53 41.33 -0.13
CA ALA A 261 -32.82 40.47 1.01
C ALA A 261 -32.29 39.04 0.79
N PHE A 262 -31.65 38.50 1.84
CA PHE A 262 -31.02 37.17 1.86
C PHE A 262 -31.34 36.42 3.16
N ASP A 263 -31.40 35.09 3.09
CA ASP A 263 -31.61 34.26 4.28
C ASP A 263 -30.40 34.31 5.22
N ALA A 264 -29.19 34.40 4.66
CA ALA A 264 -27.95 34.60 5.39
C ALA A 264 -26.92 35.37 4.55
N VAL A 265 -25.90 35.91 5.21
CA VAL A 265 -24.73 36.50 4.55
C VAL A 265 -23.46 35.78 5.01
N VAL A 266 -22.55 35.53 4.08
CA VAL A 266 -21.15 35.20 4.38
C VAL A 266 -20.31 36.46 4.12
N LEU A 267 -19.78 37.05 5.18
CA LEU A 267 -18.80 38.14 5.08
C LEU A 267 -17.42 37.51 4.90
N ALA A 268 -16.99 37.41 3.63
CA ALA A 268 -15.71 36.89 3.20
C ALA A 268 -14.67 38.00 2.92
N THR A 269 -14.75 39.10 3.68
CA THR A 269 -13.87 40.27 3.55
C THR A 269 -12.83 40.34 4.67
N HIS A 270 -11.97 41.35 4.64
CA HIS A 270 -11.10 41.68 5.77
C HIS A 270 -11.94 42.03 7.02
N ALA A 271 -11.35 41.82 8.21
CA ALA A 271 -12.08 42.00 9.47
C ALA A 271 -12.50 43.47 9.70
N ASP A 272 -11.64 44.41 9.32
CA ASP A 272 -11.93 45.86 9.36
C ASP A 272 -13.06 46.26 8.39
N THR A 273 -13.08 45.66 7.20
CA THR A 273 -14.13 45.85 6.20
C THR A 273 -15.45 45.29 6.71
N SER A 274 -15.45 44.05 7.23
CA SER A 274 -16.64 43.45 7.86
C SER A 274 -17.16 44.28 9.04
N LEU A 275 -16.26 44.86 9.84
CA LEU A 275 -16.62 45.75 10.95
C LEU A 275 -17.32 47.02 10.44
N GLN A 276 -16.84 47.61 9.34
CA GLN A 276 -17.47 48.76 8.70
C GLN A 276 -18.86 48.42 8.15
N LEU A 277 -19.00 47.28 7.46
CA LEU A 277 -20.29 46.83 6.92
C LEU A 277 -21.36 46.62 8.00
N LEU A 278 -20.93 46.24 9.20
CA LEU A 278 -21.78 45.96 10.36
C LEU A 278 -21.92 47.16 11.32
N GLN A 279 -21.47 48.36 10.94
CA GLN A 279 -21.66 49.56 11.75
C GLN A 279 -23.16 49.78 12.06
N GLY A 280 -23.47 50.04 13.34
CA GLY A 280 -24.85 50.22 13.80
C GLY A 280 -25.70 48.94 13.86
N SER A 281 -25.13 47.77 13.53
CA SER A 281 -25.75 46.48 13.85
C SER A 281 -25.58 46.22 15.36
N GLY A 282 -26.65 45.83 16.06
CA GLY A 282 -26.62 45.55 17.51
C GLY A 282 -25.78 44.33 17.92
N LEU A 283 -24.86 43.87 17.07
CA LEU A 283 -24.07 42.66 17.22
C LEU A 283 -22.70 42.97 17.87
N GLU A 284 -22.69 43.52 19.08
CA GLU A 284 -21.45 43.95 19.76
C GLU A 284 -20.39 42.85 19.85
N SER A 285 -20.79 41.61 20.17
CA SER A 285 -19.86 40.48 20.27
C SER A 285 -19.12 40.15 18.97
N ILE A 286 -19.72 40.42 17.80
CA ILE A 286 -19.05 40.26 16.49
C ILE A 286 -18.10 41.44 16.26
N LYS A 287 -18.55 42.66 16.56
CA LYS A 287 -17.75 43.88 16.34
C LYS A 287 -16.48 43.89 17.19
N GLU A 288 -16.56 43.51 18.45
CA GLU A 288 -15.38 43.34 19.32
C GLU A 288 -14.36 42.35 18.75
N LEU A 289 -14.85 41.23 18.21
CA LEU A 289 -14.00 40.20 17.61
C LEU A 289 -13.29 40.72 16.36
N LEU A 290 -14.03 41.40 15.48
CA LEU A 290 -13.47 41.97 14.24
C LEU A 290 -12.47 43.09 14.52
N ALA A 291 -12.72 43.94 15.51
CA ALA A 291 -11.82 45.03 15.91
C ALA A 291 -10.46 44.55 16.45
N ALA A 292 -10.39 43.31 16.97
CA ALA A 292 -9.17 42.71 17.49
C ALA A 292 -8.17 42.27 16.41
N VAL A 293 -8.53 42.37 15.12
CA VAL A 293 -7.67 41.98 14.00
C VAL A 293 -7.49 43.17 13.03
N PRO A 294 -6.58 44.11 13.34
CA PRO A 294 -6.30 45.24 12.46
C PRO A 294 -5.57 44.79 11.20
N TYR A 295 -5.63 45.61 10.16
CA TYR A 295 -4.95 45.38 8.89
C TYR A 295 -3.91 46.46 8.63
N ARG A 296 -2.85 46.09 7.89
CA ARG A 296 -1.80 47.02 7.42
C ARG A 296 -1.57 46.81 5.93
N ALA A 297 -1.51 47.90 5.19
CA ALA A 297 -1.16 47.90 3.78
C ALA A 297 0.35 47.63 3.58
N ASN A 298 0.67 46.81 2.59
CA ASN A 298 2.01 46.53 2.10
C ASN A 298 2.10 46.92 0.63
N ASP A 299 3.18 47.59 0.27
CA ASP A 299 3.48 47.95 -1.11
C ASP A 299 4.16 46.78 -1.82
N ILE A 300 3.60 46.37 -2.97
CA ILE A 300 4.10 45.27 -3.79
C ILE A 300 4.51 45.82 -5.15
N TRP A 301 5.73 45.47 -5.56
CA TRP A 301 6.33 45.92 -6.80
C TRP A 301 6.70 44.73 -7.67
N LEU A 302 6.14 44.67 -8.88
CA LEU A 302 6.59 43.78 -9.96
C LEU A 302 7.62 44.55 -10.79
N HIS A 303 8.85 44.04 -10.91
CA HIS A 303 9.96 44.74 -11.57
C HIS A 303 11.08 43.80 -12.04
N THR A 304 12.07 44.36 -12.76
CA THR A 304 13.30 43.65 -13.20
C THR A 304 14.59 44.17 -12.54
N ASP A 305 14.46 45.01 -11.50
CA ASP A 305 15.61 45.57 -10.78
C ASP A 305 16.37 44.59 -9.88
N ALA A 306 17.48 44.04 -10.38
CA ALA A 306 18.40 43.17 -9.64
C ALA A 306 19.13 43.86 -8.46
N SER A 307 19.04 45.18 -8.29
CA SER A 307 19.64 45.88 -7.13
C SER A 307 18.99 45.48 -5.80
N LEU A 308 17.75 44.99 -5.85
CA LEU A 308 16.95 44.52 -4.72
C LEU A 308 17.11 43.00 -4.46
N MET A 309 18.23 42.42 -4.89
CA MET A 309 18.59 41.02 -4.72
C MET A 309 19.93 40.88 -3.98
N PRO A 310 20.31 39.67 -3.51
CA PRO A 310 21.67 39.43 -3.01
C PRO A 310 22.72 39.81 -4.05
N ARG A 311 23.89 40.28 -3.60
CA ARG A 311 24.96 40.75 -4.49
C ARG A 311 25.55 39.64 -5.33
N ASP A 312 25.69 38.47 -4.72
CA ASP A 312 26.11 37.26 -5.42
C ASP A 312 24.89 36.58 -6.04
N HIS A 313 24.87 36.51 -7.38
CA HIS A 313 23.83 35.83 -8.13
C HIS A 313 23.72 34.34 -7.76
N ALA A 314 24.80 33.69 -7.33
CA ALA A 314 24.77 32.30 -6.88
C ALA A 314 23.94 32.09 -5.60
N LEU A 315 23.64 33.16 -4.86
CA LEU A 315 22.81 33.16 -3.65
C LEU A 315 21.34 33.51 -3.91
N TRP A 316 20.96 33.81 -5.16
CA TRP A 316 19.57 34.14 -5.46
C TRP A 316 18.67 32.94 -5.19
N ALA A 317 17.77 33.14 -4.23
CA ALA A 317 16.80 32.17 -3.81
C ALA A 317 15.40 32.56 -4.28
N SER A 318 14.41 31.69 -4.05
CA SER A 318 13.02 32.04 -4.32
C SER A 318 12.58 33.24 -3.48
N TRP A 319 13.05 33.33 -2.23
CA TRP A 319 12.73 34.39 -1.27
C TRP A 319 14.03 35.04 -0.79
N ASN A 320 14.16 36.36 -0.93
CA ASN A 320 15.39 37.06 -0.63
C ASN A 320 15.11 38.19 0.35
N PHE A 321 15.56 38.02 1.59
CA PHE A 321 15.51 39.07 2.59
C PHE A 321 16.68 40.03 2.39
N ILE A 322 16.38 41.31 2.21
CA ILE A 322 17.38 42.36 2.02
C ILE A 322 17.37 43.30 3.22
N ARG A 323 18.49 43.38 3.95
CA ARG A 323 18.69 44.39 4.99
C ARG A 323 19.37 45.61 4.37
N PRO A 324 18.67 46.77 4.28
CA PRO A 324 19.27 47.97 3.71
C PRO A 324 20.25 48.65 4.68
N PRO A 325 21.16 49.49 4.17
CA PRO A 325 22.05 50.29 5.01
C PRO A 325 21.23 51.24 5.91
N HIS A 326 21.57 51.30 7.20
CA HIS A 326 20.94 52.20 8.19
C HIS A 326 19.42 52.01 8.38
N ALA A 327 18.90 50.80 8.15
CA ALA A 327 17.50 50.49 8.42
C ALA A 327 17.13 50.76 9.89
N PRO A 328 16.10 51.58 10.19
CA PRO A 328 15.53 51.67 11.52
C PRO A 328 15.04 50.30 12.00
N ASP A 329 15.17 49.99 13.29
CA ASP A 329 14.70 48.70 13.87
C ASP A 329 13.20 48.43 13.63
N ASP A 330 12.43 49.48 13.36
CA ASP A 330 10.97 49.45 13.13
C ASP A 330 10.57 49.62 11.64
N SER A 331 11.53 49.61 10.71
CA SER A 331 11.22 49.76 9.28
C SER A 331 10.50 48.54 8.69
N ALA A 332 9.66 48.78 7.68
CA ALA A 332 9.01 47.72 6.93
C ALA A 332 10.04 46.78 6.29
N VAL A 333 9.69 45.50 6.21
CA VAL A 333 10.58 44.43 5.78
C VAL A 333 10.67 44.39 4.26
N CYS A 334 11.89 44.48 3.71
CA CYS A 334 12.15 44.30 2.29
C CYS A 334 12.37 42.81 1.96
N VAL A 335 11.44 42.20 1.22
CA VAL A 335 11.59 40.83 0.70
C VAL A 335 11.33 40.81 -0.79
N SER A 336 12.26 40.24 -1.55
CA SER A 336 12.18 40.09 -3.00
C SER A 336 11.98 38.63 -3.39
N TYR A 337 10.89 38.33 -4.09
CA TYR A 337 10.60 37.02 -4.67
C TYR A 337 11.17 36.94 -6.08
N TRP A 338 12.08 35.99 -6.33
CA TRP A 338 12.52 35.71 -7.70
C TRP A 338 11.51 34.76 -8.36
N THR A 339 10.60 35.36 -9.13
CA THR A 339 9.44 34.64 -9.68
C THR A 339 9.84 33.58 -10.70
N ASN A 340 10.95 33.76 -11.42
CA ASN A 340 11.46 32.75 -12.36
C ASN A 340 11.71 31.41 -11.66
N ARG A 341 12.32 31.44 -10.47
CA ARG A 341 12.59 30.25 -9.67
C ARG A 341 11.37 29.77 -8.90
N LEU A 342 10.66 30.70 -8.24
CA LEU A 342 9.52 30.39 -7.38
C LEU A 342 8.33 29.84 -8.17
N GLN A 343 8.01 30.46 -9.31
CA GLN A 343 6.84 30.12 -10.12
C GLN A 343 7.19 29.29 -11.36
N ARG A 344 8.47 28.97 -11.58
CA ARG A 344 8.97 28.29 -12.79
C ARG A 344 8.47 28.96 -14.07
N LEU A 345 8.83 30.24 -14.20
CA LEU A 345 8.56 30.96 -15.45
C LEU A 345 9.31 30.29 -16.62
N PRO A 346 8.88 30.54 -17.86
CA PRO A 346 9.57 30.05 -19.06
C PRO A 346 11.08 30.33 -19.01
N ALA A 347 11.89 29.43 -19.56
CA ALA A 347 13.36 29.51 -19.45
C ALA A 347 13.97 30.75 -20.13
N ASP A 348 13.25 31.34 -21.08
CA ASP A 348 13.56 32.57 -21.80
C ASP A 348 12.98 33.84 -21.16
N ALA A 349 12.20 33.72 -20.07
CA ALA A 349 11.67 34.86 -19.35
C ALA A 349 12.80 35.66 -18.66
N PRO A 350 12.81 37.00 -18.76
CA PRO A 350 13.78 37.83 -18.06
C PRO A 350 13.61 37.71 -16.54
N ASP A 351 14.68 38.02 -15.80
CA ASP A 351 14.64 38.01 -14.34
C ASP A 351 13.59 38.99 -13.81
N THR A 352 12.56 38.42 -13.18
CA THR A 352 11.37 39.12 -12.74
C THR A 352 11.20 38.92 -11.24
N PHE A 353 11.02 40.04 -10.56
CA PHE A 353 10.96 40.10 -9.11
C PHE A 353 9.64 40.69 -8.65
N VAL A 354 9.12 40.13 -7.56
CA VAL A 354 8.04 40.73 -6.78
C VAL A 354 8.62 41.14 -5.44
N THR A 355 8.75 42.44 -5.20
CA THR A 355 9.36 42.96 -3.97
C THR A 355 8.34 43.65 -3.09
N LEU A 356 8.36 43.28 -1.81
CA LEU A 356 7.51 43.83 -0.76
C LEU A 356 8.26 44.92 -0.01
N ASN A 357 7.60 46.07 0.19
CA ASN A 357 8.03 47.19 1.02
C ASN A 357 9.52 47.56 0.89
N PRO A 358 10.05 47.76 -0.33
CA PRO A 358 11.45 48.12 -0.48
C PRO A 358 11.69 49.51 0.12
N VAL A 359 12.79 49.67 0.89
CA VAL A 359 13.13 50.95 1.53
C VAL A 359 13.41 52.04 0.47
N GLN A 360 13.92 51.65 -0.69
CA GLN A 360 13.99 52.48 -1.88
C GLN A 360 13.20 51.81 -3.01
N PRO A 361 12.35 52.55 -3.75
CA PRO A 361 11.60 51.97 -4.85
C PRO A 361 12.54 51.42 -5.94
N PRO A 362 12.12 50.40 -6.71
CA PRO A 362 12.89 49.92 -7.85
C PRO A 362 13.17 51.05 -8.84
N ALA A 363 14.27 50.96 -9.59
CA ALA A 363 14.61 51.96 -10.61
C ALA A 363 13.45 52.18 -11.61
N GLU A 364 13.15 53.44 -11.93
CA GLU A 364 11.94 53.85 -12.67
C GLU A 364 11.72 53.09 -13.99
N GLY A 365 12.77 52.89 -14.79
CA GLY A 365 12.71 52.14 -16.06
C GLY A 365 12.63 50.62 -15.92
N LYS A 366 12.59 50.09 -14.70
CA LYS A 366 12.51 48.64 -14.41
C LYS A 366 11.21 48.24 -13.72
N VAL A 367 10.33 49.20 -13.41
CA VAL A 367 9.02 48.94 -12.80
C VAL A 367 8.04 48.44 -13.87
N ILE A 368 7.38 47.32 -13.59
CA ILE A 368 6.32 46.76 -14.45
C ILE A 368 4.96 47.13 -13.86
N ARG A 369 4.75 46.87 -12.56
CA ARG A 369 3.50 47.17 -11.85
C ARG A 369 3.74 47.47 -10.38
N ARG A 370 2.92 48.37 -9.82
CA ARG A 370 2.81 48.62 -8.39
C ARG A 370 1.38 48.33 -7.94
N LEU A 371 1.22 47.67 -6.81
CA LEU A 371 -0.07 47.53 -6.13
C LEU A 371 0.11 47.58 -4.61
N SER A 372 -0.99 47.72 -3.88
CA SER A 372 -1.01 47.68 -2.43
C SER A 372 -1.98 46.58 -1.98
N LEU A 373 -1.50 45.65 -1.16
CA LEU A 373 -2.33 44.60 -0.53
C LEU A 373 -2.26 44.73 0.98
N SER A 374 -3.36 44.46 1.67
CA SER A 374 -3.44 44.58 3.12
C SER A 374 -3.37 43.23 3.80
N HIS A 375 -2.56 43.09 4.85
CA HIS A 375 -2.45 41.87 5.63
C HIS A 375 -2.97 42.05 7.07
N PRO A 376 -3.54 41.00 7.68
CA PRO A 376 -3.93 41.02 9.07
C PRO A 376 -2.68 41.13 9.95
N VAL A 377 -2.77 41.96 10.98
CA VAL A 377 -1.73 42.19 11.97
C VAL A 377 -2.01 41.32 13.18
N TYR A 378 -1.18 40.31 13.40
CA TYR A 378 -1.36 39.36 14.49
C TYR A 378 -0.80 39.87 15.82
N SER A 379 -1.54 39.60 16.90
CA SER A 379 -1.20 39.91 18.28
C SER A 379 -1.78 38.85 19.25
N ALA A 380 -1.54 39.01 20.55
CA ALA A 380 -2.15 38.14 21.56
C ALA A 380 -3.69 38.30 21.59
N GLU A 381 -4.17 39.53 21.34
CA GLU A 381 -5.58 39.88 21.24
C GLU A 381 -6.22 39.20 20.03
N SER A 382 -5.61 39.29 18.84
CA SER A 382 -6.13 38.63 17.64
C SER A 382 -6.22 37.11 17.82
N TYR A 383 -5.21 36.49 18.45
CA TYR A 383 -5.21 35.05 18.73
C TYR A 383 -6.31 34.65 19.71
N THR A 384 -6.62 35.50 20.69
CA THR A 384 -7.72 35.28 21.65
C THR A 384 -9.08 35.47 20.96
N ALA A 385 -9.21 36.45 20.06
CA ALA A 385 -10.42 36.71 19.29
C ALA A 385 -10.78 35.53 18.38
N GLN A 386 -9.79 34.92 17.71
CA GLN A 386 -9.98 33.72 16.88
C GLN A 386 -10.59 32.55 17.66
N GLN A 387 -10.21 32.35 18.92
CA GLN A 387 -10.77 31.28 19.76
C GLN A 387 -12.27 31.48 20.07
N ARG A 388 -12.77 32.71 19.98
CA ARG A 388 -14.19 33.05 20.18
C ARG A 388 -15.02 32.98 18.90
N LEU A 389 -14.41 32.76 17.73
CA LEU A 389 -15.09 32.83 16.42
C LEU A 389 -16.32 31.90 16.35
N ALA A 390 -16.20 30.66 16.83
CA ALA A 390 -17.31 29.71 16.83
C ALA A 390 -18.54 30.20 17.62
N SER A 391 -18.35 31.05 18.64
CA SER A 391 -19.44 31.57 19.48
C SER A 391 -20.27 32.67 18.82
N VAL A 392 -19.82 33.21 17.68
CA VAL A 392 -20.49 34.32 16.99
C VAL A 392 -21.05 33.95 15.62
N GLN A 393 -20.65 32.81 15.04
CA GLN A 393 -21.14 32.36 13.74
C GLN A 393 -22.67 32.20 13.73
N GLY A 394 -23.32 32.72 12.68
CA GLY A 394 -24.76 32.63 12.46
C GLY A 394 -25.62 33.65 13.22
N LYS A 395 -25.05 34.42 14.16
CA LYS A 395 -25.80 35.45 14.89
C LYS A 395 -26.31 36.53 13.94
N GLY A 396 -27.62 36.81 13.99
CA GLY A 396 -28.26 37.76 13.08
C GLY A 396 -28.22 37.33 11.60
N GLY A 397 -27.98 36.05 11.30
CA GLY A 397 -27.80 35.55 9.93
C GLY A 397 -26.43 35.87 9.32
N ILE A 398 -25.44 36.25 10.15
CA ILE A 398 -24.10 36.63 9.71
C ILE A 398 -23.11 35.49 9.95
N HIS A 399 -22.41 35.08 8.88
CA HIS A 399 -21.31 34.14 8.92
C HIS A 399 -20.02 34.84 8.51
N LEU A 400 -18.96 34.70 9.31
CA LEU A 400 -17.67 35.33 9.07
C LEU A 400 -16.72 34.33 8.43
N ALA A 401 -16.04 34.73 7.36
CA ALA A 401 -15.01 33.93 6.72
C ALA A 401 -13.84 34.82 6.27
N GLY A 402 -12.61 34.30 6.35
CA GLY A 402 -11.44 35.04 5.91
C GLY A 402 -10.15 34.36 6.38
N ALA A 403 -9.03 34.65 5.70
CA ALA A 403 -7.73 34.12 6.11
C ALA A 403 -7.34 34.53 7.54
N TRP A 404 -7.87 35.67 8.01
CA TRP A 404 -7.70 36.16 9.37
C TRP A 404 -8.34 35.29 10.45
N CYS A 405 -9.24 34.36 10.10
CA CYS A 405 -9.80 33.38 11.04
C CYS A 405 -8.74 32.36 11.52
N GLY A 406 -7.60 32.26 10.83
CA GLY A 406 -6.45 31.43 11.20
C GLY A 406 -5.13 32.19 11.13
N TYR A 407 -4.09 31.62 10.53
CA TYR A 407 -2.75 32.24 10.48
C TYR A 407 -2.52 33.22 9.32
N GLY A 408 -3.55 33.47 8.51
CA GLY A 408 -3.49 34.46 7.43
C GLY A 408 -3.09 33.87 6.08
N PHE A 409 -3.06 32.54 5.98
CA PHE A 409 -2.69 31.82 4.77
C PHE A 409 -3.92 31.42 3.95
N HIS A 410 -3.65 30.97 2.73
CA HIS A 410 -4.67 30.58 1.78
C HIS A 410 -5.54 29.42 2.28
N GLU A 411 -4.93 28.43 2.94
CA GLU A 411 -5.63 27.31 3.56
C GLU A 411 -6.56 27.77 4.69
N ASP A 412 -6.15 28.75 5.49
CA ASP A 412 -6.99 29.31 6.56
C ASP A 412 -8.22 30.01 5.95
N GLY A 413 -8.01 30.76 4.87
CA GLY A 413 -9.09 31.43 4.15
C GLY A 413 -10.08 30.44 3.55
N LEU A 414 -9.57 29.41 2.85
CA LEU A 414 -10.38 28.33 2.29
C LEU A 414 -11.16 27.60 3.39
N SER A 415 -10.50 27.21 4.48
CA SER A 415 -11.10 26.50 5.61
C SER A 415 -12.23 27.32 6.27
N ALA A 416 -12.03 28.64 6.41
CA ALA A 416 -13.06 29.54 6.94
C ALA A 416 -14.28 29.64 6.01
N GLY A 417 -14.06 29.71 4.69
CA GLY A 417 -15.13 29.69 3.70
C GLY A 417 -15.91 28.37 3.71
N MET A 418 -15.20 27.24 3.79
CA MET A 418 -15.79 25.90 3.92
C MET A 418 -16.65 25.80 5.18
N ALA A 419 -16.13 26.22 6.34
CA ALA A 419 -16.87 26.18 7.60
C ALA A 419 -18.14 27.05 7.57
N ALA A 420 -18.07 28.22 6.91
CA ALA A 420 -19.25 29.08 6.72
C ALA A 420 -20.30 28.41 5.81
N ALA A 421 -19.88 27.78 4.72
CA ALA A 421 -20.77 27.05 3.82
C ALA A 421 -21.40 25.82 4.48
N GLU A 422 -20.63 25.01 5.21
CA GLU A 422 -21.13 23.86 5.97
C GLU A 422 -22.17 24.28 7.02
N ALA A 423 -21.93 25.39 7.74
CA ALA A 423 -22.89 25.93 8.71
C ALA A 423 -24.22 26.34 8.06
N LEU A 424 -24.22 26.58 6.75
CA LEU A 424 -25.38 26.89 5.93
C LEU A 424 -25.92 25.68 5.16
N GLY A 425 -25.44 24.47 5.46
CA GLY A 425 -25.94 23.21 4.91
C GLY A 425 -25.21 22.71 3.66
N ALA A 426 -24.11 23.34 3.25
CA ALA A 426 -23.32 22.84 2.12
C ALA A 426 -22.60 21.53 2.46
N ARG A 427 -22.41 20.67 1.45
CA ARG A 427 -21.61 19.43 1.57
C ARG A 427 -20.23 19.64 0.94
N ILE A 428 -19.17 19.26 1.66
CA ILE A 428 -17.80 19.25 1.11
C ILE A 428 -17.60 17.95 0.34
N PRO A 429 -17.24 17.99 -0.96
CA PRO A 429 -17.14 16.79 -1.79
C PRO A 429 -15.83 15.98 -1.58
N TRP A 430 -14.86 16.52 -0.84
CA TRP A 430 -13.60 15.83 -0.52
C TRP A 430 -13.41 15.59 0.98
N THR A 431 -12.48 14.70 1.31
CA THR A 431 -11.97 14.54 2.68
C THR A 431 -10.52 15.00 2.72
N PRO A 432 -10.16 15.98 3.57
CA PRO A 432 -8.78 16.47 3.65
C PRO A 432 -7.85 15.33 4.12
N ARG A 433 -6.82 15.03 3.33
CA ARG A 433 -5.81 14.01 3.68
C ARG A 433 -4.46 14.66 3.86
N ALA A 434 -4.02 14.76 5.10
CA ALA A 434 -2.70 15.26 5.43
C ALA A 434 -1.64 14.31 4.83
N ALA A 435 -0.81 14.83 3.93
CA ALA A 435 0.32 14.09 3.41
C ALA A 435 1.52 14.19 4.37
N CYS A 436 2.38 13.17 4.40
CA CYS A 436 3.61 13.18 5.20
C CYS A 436 4.82 13.43 4.29
N PRO A 437 5.63 14.48 4.53
CA PRO A 437 6.80 14.73 3.70
C PRO A 437 7.96 13.76 3.99
N LYS A 438 7.89 13.01 5.10
CA LYS A 438 8.96 12.13 5.57
C LYS A 438 8.80 10.74 4.95
N ILE A 439 9.76 10.38 4.11
CA ILE A 439 9.86 9.05 3.49
C ILE A 439 10.86 8.18 4.26
N SER A 440 10.43 7.01 4.76
CA SER A 440 11.32 6.11 5.50
C SER A 440 12.42 5.50 4.60
N LEU A 441 13.47 4.93 5.21
CA LEU A 441 14.50 4.21 4.44
C LEU A 441 13.92 2.98 3.74
N THR A 442 12.98 2.30 4.38
CA THR A 442 12.26 1.15 3.81
C THR A 442 11.43 1.57 2.61
N ASP A 443 10.68 2.66 2.70
CA ASP A 443 9.89 3.18 1.57
C ASP A 443 10.79 3.58 0.40
N ARG A 444 11.91 4.27 0.68
CA ARG A 444 12.90 4.61 -0.35
C ARG A 444 13.46 3.39 -1.07
N PHE A 445 13.69 2.29 -0.37
CA PHE A 445 14.11 1.04 -0.99
C PHE A 445 13.05 0.52 -1.96
N PHE A 446 11.79 0.39 -1.52
CA PHE A 446 10.71 -0.10 -2.39
C PHE A 446 10.41 0.86 -3.55
N MET A 447 10.52 2.17 -3.33
CA MET A 447 10.40 3.17 -4.39
C MET A 447 11.46 2.99 -5.48
N ARG A 448 12.73 2.73 -5.12
CA ARG A 448 13.79 2.47 -6.12
C ARG A 448 13.54 1.19 -6.90
N VAL A 449 13.07 0.14 -6.23
CA VAL A 449 12.72 -1.12 -6.88
C VAL A 449 11.54 -0.91 -7.85
N PHE A 450 10.52 -0.19 -7.40
CA PHE A 450 9.38 0.19 -8.25
C PHE A 450 9.81 1.07 -9.42
N ASP A 451 10.66 2.08 -9.23
CA ASP A 451 11.14 2.97 -10.29
C ASP A 451 11.85 2.20 -11.40
N GLY A 452 12.76 1.28 -11.04
CA GLY A 452 13.42 0.41 -12.00
C GLY A 452 12.44 -0.48 -12.78
N PHE A 453 11.46 -1.07 -12.08
CA PHE A 453 10.41 -1.87 -12.70
C PHE A 453 9.51 -1.03 -13.63
N ALA A 454 9.00 0.11 -13.17
CA ALA A 454 8.07 0.96 -13.90
C ALA A 454 8.71 1.54 -15.18
N ARG A 455 9.99 1.94 -15.14
CA ARG A 455 10.75 2.36 -16.32
C ARG A 455 10.93 1.24 -17.34
N ALA A 456 11.11 0.00 -16.87
CA ALA A 456 11.22 -1.17 -17.75
C ALA A 456 9.85 -1.56 -18.35
N ALA A 457 8.78 -1.48 -17.56
CA ALA A 457 7.46 -1.97 -17.91
C ALA A 457 6.62 -0.98 -18.73
N LEU A 458 6.60 0.31 -18.37
CA LEU A 458 5.71 1.31 -18.97
C LEU A 458 6.34 1.92 -20.24
N LYS A 459 6.01 1.33 -21.40
CA LYS A 459 6.48 1.75 -22.73
C LYS A 459 5.41 2.46 -23.57
N ILE A 460 4.14 2.20 -23.30
CA ILE A 460 2.98 2.79 -23.96
C ILE A 460 2.23 3.66 -22.95
N GLY A 461 1.79 4.86 -23.35
CA GLY A 461 1.07 5.78 -22.48
C GLY A 461 1.94 6.44 -21.40
N ARG A 462 1.34 7.21 -20.50
CA ARG A 462 2.06 7.95 -19.44
C ARG A 462 1.43 7.77 -18.08
N LEU A 463 2.27 7.50 -17.08
CA LEU A 463 1.89 7.52 -15.68
C LEU A 463 2.62 8.65 -14.97
N ARG A 464 1.86 9.57 -14.39
CA ARG A 464 2.38 10.58 -13.46
C ARG A 464 1.98 10.18 -12.04
N ILE A 465 2.93 10.14 -11.12
CA ILE A 465 2.70 9.82 -9.71
C ILE A 465 3.17 11.00 -8.86
N ILE A 466 2.24 11.62 -8.14
CA ILE A 466 2.51 12.67 -7.16
C ILE A 466 2.65 12.00 -5.79
N LEU A 467 3.83 12.11 -5.18
CA LEU A 467 4.15 11.50 -3.89
C LEU A 467 3.59 12.30 -2.71
N PRO A 468 3.49 11.70 -1.49
CA PRO A 468 3.00 12.41 -0.30
C PRO A 468 3.84 13.63 0.08
N ASN A 469 5.14 13.64 -0.26
CA ASN A 469 6.01 14.80 -0.06
C ASN A 469 5.89 15.86 -1.16
N GLY A 470 5.08 15.64 -2.20
CA GLY A 470 4.90 16.54 -3.34
C GLY A 470 5.88 16.35 -4.50
N GLU A 471 6.87 15.45 -4.37
CA GLU A 471 7.73 15.04 -5.48
C GLU A 471 6.93 14.30 -6.55
N GLU A 472 7.40 14.32 -7.79
CA GLU A 472 6.74 13.65 -8.91
C GLU A 472 7.64 12.58 -9.53
N LEU A 473 7.02 11.45 -9.86
CA LEU A 473 7.62 10.40 -10.68
C LEU A 473 6.81 10.30 -11.98
N VAL A 474 7.47 10.41 -13.12
CA VAL A 474 6.83 10.31 -14.44
C VAL A 474 7.44 9.14 -15.20
N TYR A 475 6.57 8.27 -15.72
CA TYR A 475 6.92 7.09 -16.49
C TYR A 475 6.20 7.08 -17.85
N GLY A 476 6.78 6.39 -18.83
CA GLY A 476 6.34 6.40 -20.22
C GLY A 476 7.23 7.24 -21.13
N PRO A 477 6.98 7.24 -22.45
CA PRO A 477 7.78 7.99 -23.41
C PRO A 477 7.56 9.51 -23.30
N PRO A 478 8.58 10.32 -23.67
CA PRO A 478 8.51 11.78 -23.61
C PRO A 478 7.51 12.37 -24.61
N LYS A 479 7.31 11.72 -25.76
CA LYS A 479 6.27 12.05 -26.75
C LYS A 479 5.19 10.99 -26.73
N LEU A 480 3.93 11.42 -26.65
CA LEU A 480 2.78 10.53 -26.64
C LEU A 480 2.04 10.61 -27.98
N PRO A 481 1.70 9.47 -28.60
CA PRO A 481 0.76 9.46 -29.70
C PRO A 481 -0.63 9.90 -29.23
N ALA A 482 -1.41 10.49 -30.14
CA ALA A 482 -2.79 10.87 -29.85
C ALA A 482 -3.60 9.64 -29.40
N GLY A 483 -4.38 9.79 -28.32
CA GLY A 483 -5.19 8.71 -27.75
C GLY A 483 -4.44 7.68 -26.90
N ALA A 484 -3.13 7.87 -26.64
CA ALA A 484 -2.41 7.00 -25.70
C ALA A 484 -2.97 7.15 -24.26
N PRO A 485 -3.06 6.06 -23.48
CA PRO A 485 -3.62 6.12 -22.14
C PRO A 485 -2.74 6.93 -21.20
N GLN A 486 -3.36 7.76 -20.37
CA GLN A 486 -2.68 8.64 -19.43
C GLN A 486 -3.42 8.66 -18.10
N ALA A 487 -2.67 8.56 -17.01
CA ALA A 487 -3.23 8.65 -15.67
C ALA A 487 -2.31 9.43 -14.73
N THR A 488 -2.90 10.22 -13.86
CA THR A 488 -2.24 10.94 -12.77
C THR A 488 -2.69 10.36 -11.43
N MET A 489 -1.76 9.72 -10.73
CA MET A 489 -1.97 9.16 -9.40
C MET A 489 -1.46 10.10 -8.32
N ARG A 490 -2.28 10.39 -7.31
CA ARG A 490 -1.87 11.07 -6.08
C ARG A 490 -1.73 10.04 -4.96
N LEU A 491 -0.51 9.83 -4.48
CA LEU A 491 -0.23 8.93 -3.36
C LEU A 491 -0.38 9.67 -2.02
N PHE A 492 -1.11 9.06 -1.10
CA PHE A 492 -1.20 9.49 0.29
C PHE A 492 -0.28 8.65 1.20
N SER A 493 0.12 7.46 0.74
CA SER A 493 0.97 6.54 1.51
C SER A 493 1.98 5.81 0.61
N CYS A 494 3.25 5.84 1.01
CA CYS A 494 4.32 5.07 0.36
C CYS A 494 4.17 3.55 0.51
N ALA A 495 3.23 3.07 1.34
CA ALA A 495 2.88 1.66 1.43
C ALA A 495 2.45 1.08 0.07
N PHE A 496 1.96 1.92 -0.85
CA PHE A 496 1.69 1.58 -2.24
C PHE A 496 2.88 0.85 -2.90
N PHE A 497 4.09 1.42 -2.81
CA PHE A 497 5.26 0.85 -3.47
C PHE A 497 5.58 -0.55 -2.95
N ARG A 498 5.56 -0.71 -1.62
CA ARG A 498 5.78 -2.03 -1.00
C ARG A 498 4.74 -3.03 -1.48
N LYS A 499 3.46 -2.68 -1.43
CA LYS A 499 2.36 -3.57 -1.82
C LYS A 499 2.44 -3.96 -3.29
N VAL A 500 2.69 -3.02 -4.20
CA VAL A 500 2.80 -3.30 -5.64
C VAL A 500 4.04 -4.14 -5.95
N VAL A 501 5.18 -3.86 -5.32
CA VAL A 501 6.40 -4.65 -5.53
C VAL A 501 6.24 -6.10 -5.02
N THR A 502 5.51 -6.32 -3.93
CA THR A 502 5.38 -7.66 -3.32
C THR A 502 4.12 -8.43 -3.72
N ARG A 503 3.09 -7.76 -4.26
CA ARG A 503 1.78 -8.35 -4.57
C ARG A 503 1.16 -7.86 -5.89
N HIS A 504 1.91 -7.09 -6.69
CA HIS A 504 1.55 -6.68 -8.05
C HIS A 504 0.19 -5.99 -8.17
N ASP A 505 -0.68 -6.48 -9.06
CA ASP A 505 -2.04 -6.02 -9.30
C ASP A 505 -2.92 -6.16 -8.05
N THR A 506 -2.75 -7.23 -7.27
CA THR A 506 -3.42 -7.37 -5.96
C THR A 506 -2.97 -6.25 -5.02
N GLY A 507 -1.67 -5.95 -4.98
CA GLY A 507 -1.13 -4.84 -4.19
C GLY A 507 -1.62 -3.47 -4.64
N MET A 508 -1.83 -3.28 -5.95
CA MET A 508 -2.40 -2.08 -6.54
C MET A 508 -3.88 -1.92 -6.15
N GLY A 509 -4.68 -2.99 -6.26
CA GLY A 509 -6.08 -3.01 -5.85
C GLY A 509 -6.27 -2.82 -4.34
N GLU A 510 -5.48 -3.52 -3.52
CA GLU A 510 -5.49 -3.33 -2.06
C GLU A 510 -5.07 -1.91 -1.66
N SER A 511 -4.14 -1.29 -2.38
CA SER A 511 -3.76 0.09 -2.12
C SER A 511 -4.88 1.07 -2.48
N TYR A 512 -5.63 0.79 -3.54
CA TYR A 512 -6.80 1.58 -3.91
C TYR A 512 -7.92 1.44 -2.89
N MET A 513 -8.22 0.21 -2.47
CA MET A 513 -9.22 -0.12 -1.45
C MET A 513 -8.92 0.55 -0.10
N ASP A 514 -7.66 0.58 0.30
CA ASP A 514 -7.21 1.20 1.55
C ASP A 514 -6.98 2.72 1.41
N ALA A 515 -7.39 3.33 0.28
CA ALA A 515 -7.24 4.76 -0.02
C ALA A 515 -5.79 5.28 0.08
N ASN A 516 -4.79 4.42 -0.17
CA ASN A 516 -3.38 4.82 -0.21
C ASN A 516 -3.07 5.74 -1.39
N TYR A 517 -3.92 5.74 -2.43
CA TYR A 517 -3.85 6.64 -3.56
C TYR A 517 -5.22 6.97 -4.13
N GLU A 518 -5.28 8.06 -4.87
CA GLU A 518 -6.35 8.41 -5.79
C GLU A 518 -5.79 8.62 -7.20
N VAL A 519 -6.66 8.54 -8.19
CA VAL A 519 -6.31 8.65 -9.60
C VAL A 519 -7.42 9.42 -10.31
N ASP A 520 -7.03 10.28 -11.24
CA ASP A 520 -7.92 11.08 -12.08
C ASP A 520 -8.91 10.22 -12.89
N ASP A 521 -8.41 9.17 -13.54
CA ASP A 521 -9.21 8.19 -14.27
C ASP A 521 -8.66 6.78 -14.02
N LEU A 522 -9.41 6.01 -13.22
CA LEU A 522 -9.07 4.62 -12.91
C LEU A 522 -9.11 3.71 -14.14
N GLY A 523 -10.01 3.99 -15.09
CA GLY A 523 -10.10 3.25 -16.35
C GLY A 523 -8.85 3.48 -17.20
N GLN A 524 -8.37 4.73 -17.31
CA GLN A 524 -7.12 5.04 -18.02
C GLN A 524 -5.89 4.41 -17.35
N LEU A 525 -5.83 4.37 -16.02
CA LEU A 525 -4.75 3.69 -15.29
C LEU A 525 -4.71 2.19 -15.62
N LEU A 526 -5.87 1.54 -15.71
CA LEU A 526 -5.98 0.12 -15.99
C LEU A 526 -5.81 -0.18 -17.49
N ALA A 527 -6.23 0.73 -18.37
CA ALA A 527 -5.90 0.72 -19.80
C ALA A 527 -4.38 0.85 -20.02
N LEU A 528 -3.72 1.71 -19.24
CA LEU A 528 -2.26 1.83 -19.26
C LEU A 528 -1.58 0.53 -18.82
N ALA A 529 -2.08 -0.10 -17.74
CA ALA A 529 -1.55 -1.37 -17.26
C ALA A 529 -1.74 -2.51 -18.28
N THR A 530 -2.93 -2.62 -18.88
CA THR A 530 -3.24 -3.64 -19.89
C THR A 530 -2.48 -3.43 -21.20
N ALA A 531 -2.34 -2.19 -21.68
CA ALA A 531 -1.52 -1.86 -22.85
C ALA A 531 -0.05 -2.26 -22.69
N ASN A 532 0.45 -2.32 -21.44
CA ASN A 532 1.81 -2.73 -21.12
C ASN A 532 1.88 -4.13 -20.48
N ALA A 533 0.82 -4.94 -20.53
CA ALA A 533 0.73 -6.17 -19.74
C ALA A 533 1.87 -7.17 -20.04
N HIS A 534 2.25 -7.31 -21.32
CA HIS A 534 3.37 -8.17 -21.72
C HIS A 534 4.70 -7.67 -21.14
N GLN A 535 4.97 -6.37 -21.21
CA GLN A 535 6.19 -5.76 -20.66
C GLN A 535 6.21 -5.82 -19.13
N ILE A 536 5.05 -5.63 -18.49
CA ILE A 536 4.87 -5.83 -17.05
C ILE A 536 5.24 -7.27 -16.69
N GLN A 537 4.69 -8.27 -17.40
CA GLN A 537 4.97 -9.68 -17.15
C GLN A 537 6.45 -10.03 -17.36
N ALA A 538 7.06 -9.54 -18.44
CA ALA A 538 8.50 -9.74 -18.70
C ALA A 538 9.38 -9.09 -17.62
N SER A 539 9.02 -7.89 -17.17
CA SER A 539 9.79 -7.13 -16.17
C SER A 539 9.68 -7.72 -14.76
N ARG A 540 8.66 -8.56 -14.48
CA ARG A 540 8.52 -9.28 -13.21
C ARG A 540 9.73 -10.19 -12.92
N GLY A 541 10.35 -10.77 -13.95
CA GLY A 541 11.55 -11.61 -13.79
C GLY A 541 12.76 -10.86 -13.20
N GLY A 542 12.86 -9.55 -13.42
CA GLY A 542 13.94 -8.70 -12.93
C GLY A 542 13.88 -8.34 -11.44
N LEU A 543 12.75 -8.60 -10.77
CA LEU A 543 12.53 -8.27 -9.34
C LEU A 543 13.11 -9.32 -8.37
N GLY A 544 13.63 -10.44 -8.89
CA GLY A 544 14.36 -11.45 -8.12
C GLY A 544 13.53 -12.15 -7.04
N VAL A 545 14.17 -12.46 -5.90
CA VAL A 545 13.64 -13.32 -4.82
C VAL A 545 12.40 -12.73 -4.13
N LEU A 546 12.29 -11.40 -4.01
CA LEU A 546 11.16 -10.76 -3.32
C LEU A 546 9.83 -11.00 -4.05
N ASN A 547 9.86 -10.91 -5.38
CA ASN A 547 8.73 -11.20 -6.24
C ASN A 547 8.27 -12.67 -6.10
N TRP A 548 9.24 -13.59 -6.18
CA TRP A 548 8.98 -15.03 -6.07
C TRP A 548 8.32 -15.43 -4.74
N VAL A 549 8.74 -14.83 -3.61
CA VAL A 549 8.14 -15.12 -2.29
C VAL A 549 6.68 -14.64 -2.24
N GLY A 550 6.40 -13.44 -2.74
CA GLY A 550 5.04 -12.90 -2.82
C GLY A 550 4.11 -13.79 -3.64
N ASP A 551 4.54 -14.13 -4.86
CA ASP A 551 3.79 -14.99 -5.79
C ASP A 551 3.48 -16.36 -5.19
N ARG A 552 4.42 -16.95 -4.46
CA ARG A 552 4.23 -18.27 -3.84
C ARG A 552 3.30 -18.22 -2.63
N LEU A 553 3.35 -17.17 -1.82
CA LEU A 553 2.40 -16.99 -0.71
C LEU A 553 0.97 -16.80 -1.23
N LEU A 554 0.80 -15.99 -2.28
CA LEU A 554 -0.49 -15.80 -2.93
C LEU A 554 -0.99 -17.10 -3.57
N LEU A 555 -0.12 -17.83 -4.28
CA LEU A 555 -0.47 -19.12 -4.85
C LEU A 555 -0.87 -20.14 -3.77
N LEU A 556 -0.15 -20.22 -2.65
CA LEU A 556 -0.51 -21.12 -1.55
C LEU A 556 -1.84 -20.74 -0.91
N ALA A 557 -2.11 -19.44 -0.73
CA ALA A 557 -3.39 -18.94 -0.25
C ALA A 557 -4.54 -19.31 -1.21
N HIS A 558 -4.33 -19.19 -2.52
CA HIS A 558 -5.28 -19.61 -3.55
C HIS A 558 -5.51 -21.13 -3.55
N LEU A 559 -4.45 -21.95 -3.55
CA LEU A 559 -4.55 -23.41 -3.49
C LEU A 559 -5.25 -23.90 -2.22
N ALA A 560 -5.12 -23.17 -1.11
CA ALA A 560 -5.85 -23.46 0.12
C ALA A 560 -7.37 -23.24 0.01
N ARG A 561 -7.86 -22.58 -1.04
CA ARG A 561 -9.27 -22.30 -1.33
C ARG A 561 -9.85 -23.15 -2.48
N SER A 562 -9.25 -24.30 -2.79
CA SER A 562 -9.74 -25.22 -3.84
C SER A 562 -11.21 -25.64 -3.70
N ASN A 563 -11.90 -25.79 -4.84
CA ASN A 563 -13.35 -26.04 -4.94
C ASN A 563 -13.74 -27.53 -4.83
N THR A 564 -13.27 -28.17 -3.76
CA THR A 564 -13.76 -29.51 -3.40
C THR A 564 -15.23 -29.46 -2.98
N LEU A 565 -15.96 -30.58 -3.08
CA LEU A 565 -17.41 -30.67 -2.78
C LEU A 565 -17.83 -29.95 -1.47
N GLY A 566 -17.09 -30.14 -0.37
CA GLY A 566 -17.41 -29.50 0.91
C GLY A 566 -17.04 -28.01 1.01
N ARG A 567 -16.16 -27.50 0.13
CA ARG A 567 -15.68 -26.11 0.14
C ARG A 567 -16.32 -25.23 -0.92
N SER A 568 -16.80 -25.81 -2.03
CA SER A 568 -17.50 -25.08 -3.09
C SER A 568 -18.68 -24.27 -2.52
N VAL A 569 -19.43 -24.84 -1.57
CA VAL A 569 -20.52 -24.16 -0.87
C VAL A 569 -20.01 -22.93 -0.11
N SER A 570 -18.97 -23.08 0.72
CA SER A 570 -18.42 -21.98 1.53
C SER A 570 -17.80 -20.85 0.69
N ASN A 571 -17.15 -21.16 -0.42
CA ASN A 571 -16.58 -20.15 -1.33
C ASN A 571 -17.68 -19.36 -2.07
N ILE A 572 -18.76 -20.03 -2.47
CA ILE A 572 -19.91 -19.40 -3.14
C ILE A 572 -20.74 -18.59 -2.14
N GLU A 573 -21.00 -19.12 -0.94
CA GLU A 573 -21.63 -18.37 0.17
C GLU A 573 -20.84 -17.09 0.46
N ALA A 574 -19.51 -17.16 0.65
CA ALA A 574 -18.69 -15.97 0.91
C ALA A 574 -18.75 -14.87 -0.18
N HIS A 575 -19.10 -15.21 -1.43
CA HIS A 575 -19.27 -14.24 -2.51
C HIS A 575 -20.71 -13.68 -2.60
N TYR A 576 -21.73 -14.51 -2.39
CA TYR A 576 -23.14 -14.11 -2.50
C TYR A 576 -23.77 -13.65 -1.17
N ASP A 577 -23.09 -13.83 -0.03
CA ASP A 577 -23.50 -13.36 1.30
C ASP A 577 -23.47 -11.83 1.46
N ILE A 578 -23.06 -11.06 0.44
CA ILE A 578 -23.19 -9.60 0.43
C ILE A 578 -24.65 -9.13 0.32
N GLY A 579 -25.58 -10.04 -0.02
CA GLY A 579 -27.03 -9.82 -0.06
C GLY A 579 -27.56 -9.33 -1.42
N ASN A 580 -28.75 -9.79 -1.81
CA ASN A 580 -29.40 -9.43 -3.08
C ASN A 580 -29.62 -7.91 -3.23
N ASP A 581 -29.80 -7.19 -2.12
CA ASP A 581 -29.98 -5.73 -2.14
C ASP A 581 -28.75 -4.98 -2.67
N VAL A 582 -27.54 -5.49 -2.41
CA VAL A 582 -26.32 -4.91 -2.98
C VAL A 582 -26.25 -5.13 -4.49
N TYR A 583 -26.65 -6.32 -4.98
CA TYR A 583 -26.69 -6.62 -6.41
C TYR A 583 -27.72 -5.76 -7.16
N ARG A 584 -28.88 -5.48 -6.54
CA ARG A 584 -29.91 -4.56 -7.08
C ARG A 584 -29.40 -3.15 -7.34
N LEU A 585 -28.33 -2.72 -6.66
CA LEU A 585 -27.76 -1.39 -6.85
C LEU A 585 -27.07 -1.22 -8.21
N PHE A 586 -26.66 -2.28 -8.90
CA PHE A 586 -25.96 -2.14 -10.18
C PHE A 586 -26.45 -3.09 -11.29
N LEU A 587 -27.17 -4.16 -10.96
CA LEU A 587 -27.79 -5.02 -11.94
C LEU A 587 -29.11 -4.43 -12.47
N ASP A 588 -29.54 -4.92 -13.62
CA ASP A 588 -30.87 -4.66 -14.15
C ASP A 588 -31.95 -5.48 -13.38
N PRO A 589 -33.26 -5.25 -13.61
CA PRO A 589 -34.34 -5.94 -12.91
C PRO A 589 -34.30 -7.47 -13.04
N SER A 590 -33.63 -8.01 -14.05
CA SER A 590 -33.45 -9.46 -14.18
C SER A 590 -32.40 -10.04 -13.20
N LEU A 591 -31.66 -9.23 -12.44
CA LEU A 591 -30.58 -9.68 -11.56
C LEU A 591 -29.55 -10.59 -12.27
N THR A 592 -29.32 -10.35 -13.56
CA THR A 592 -28.40 -11.17 -14.35
C THR A 592 -26.97 -10.69 -14.15
N TYR A 593 -26.21 -11.35 -13.28
CA TYR A 593 -24.81 -11.06 -13.03
C TYR A 593 -23.87 -11.80 -14.02
N SER A 594 -23.98 -11.43 -15.30
CA SER A 594 -23.12 -11.91 -16.40
C SER A 594 -23.15 -10.92 -17.57
N SER A 595 -22.32 -11.11 -18.59
CA SER A 595 -22.28 -10.20 -19.75
C SER A 595 -23.63 -10.17 -20.51
N GLY A 596 -24.11 -8.98 -20.86
CA GLY A 596 -25.15 -8.81 -21.90
C GLY A 596 -24.55 -8.83 -23.32
N ILE A 597 -25.39 -8.91 -24.36
CA ILE A 597 -25.02 -8.68 -25.77
C ILE A 597 -25.66 -7.36 -26.21
N HIS A 598 -24.82 -6.35 -26.41
CA HIS A 598 -25.23 -4.95 -26.62
C HIS A 598 -25.32 -4.55 -28.09
N MET A 599 -26.34 -3.76 -28.41
CA MET A 599 -26.49 -2.98 -29.65
C MET A 599 -26.51 -1.47 -29.30
N PRO A 600 -26.20 -0.58 -30.26
CA PRO A 600 -26.26 0.86 -30.02
C PRO A 600 -27.63 1.32 -29.50
N GLY A 601 -27.64 2.02 -28.36
CA GLY A 601 -28.86 2.55 -27.73
C GLY A 601 -29.62 1.58 -26.83
N ASP A 602 -29.14 0.34 -26.64
CA ASP A 602 -29.80 -0.61 -25.74
C ASP A 602 -29.76 -0.19 -24.27
N SER A 603 -30.80 -0.56 -23.53
CA SER A 603 -30.72 -0.67 -22.07
C SER A 603 -29.98 -1.95 -21.66
N LEU A 604 -29.44 -1.98 -20.44
CA LEU A 604 -28.79 -3.18 -19.89
C LEU A 604 -29.73 -4.39 -19.89
N GLU A 605 -31.00 -4.18 -19.53
CA GLU A 605 -32.04 -5.21 -19.56
C GLU A 605 -32.21 -5.81 -20.97
N LYS A 606 -32.28 -4.97 -22.01
CA LYS A 606 -32.41 -5.44 -23.40
C LYS A 606 -31.18 -6.23 -23.84
N ALA A 607 -29.99 -5.80 -23.43
CA ALA A 607 -28.76 -6.51 -23.70
C ALA A 607 -28.71 -7.89 -23.01
N GLN A 608 -29.25 -7.99 -21.78
CA GLN A 608 -29.38 -9.27 -21.08
C GLN A 608 -30.38 -10.20 -21.77
N GLU A 609 -31.58 -9.72 -22.14
CA GLU A 609 -32.55 -10.52 -22.88
C GLU A 609 -31.95 -11.12 -24.16
N ARG A 610 -31.25 -10.29 -24.94
CA ARG A 610 -30.59 -10.73 -26.19
C ARG A 610 -29.54 -11.79 -25.94
N LYS A 611 -28.78 -11.66 -24.84
CA LYS A 611 -27.80 -12.68 -24.43
C LYS A 611 -28.47 -14.01 -24.10
N LEU A 612 -29.57 -13.97 -23.34
CA LEU A 612 -30.32 -15.18 -22.98
C LEU A 612 -30.89 -15.84 -24.25
N ASP A 613 -31.48 -15.06 -25.16
CA ASP A 613 -32.00 -15.56 -26.43
C ASP A 613 -30.89 -16.21 -27.29
N ALA A 614 -29.69 -15.63 -27.31
CA ALA A 614 -28.54 -16.20 -28.01
C ALA A 614 -28.10 -17.54 -27.41
N LEU A 615 -28.10 -17.69 -26.08
CA LEU A 615 -27.81 -18.97 -25.42
C LEU A 615 -28.88 -20.03 -25.68
N ILE A 616 -30.16 -19.64 -25.67
CA ILE A 616 -31.28 -20.53 -26.02
C ILE A 616 -31.09 -21.06 -27.44
N ALA A 617 -30.76 -20.18 -28.38
CA ALA A 617 -30.50 -20.55 -29.77
C ALA A 617 -29.25 -21.44 -29.91
N ALA A 618 -28.17 -21.13 -29.19
CA ALA A 618 -26.91 -21.88 -29.21
C ALA A 618 -27.07 -23.32 -28.67
N ALA A 619 -27.98 -23.52 -27.71
CA ALA A 619 -28.35 -24.83 -27.18
C ALA A 619 -29.39 -25.56 -28.07
N GLY A 620 -29.96 -24.90 -29.09
CA GLY A 620 -30.93 -25.52 -30.00
C GLY A 620 -32.26 -25.88 -29.34
N ILE A 621 -32.67 -25.15 -28.30
CA ILE A 621 -33.84 -25.47 -27.48
C ILE A 621 -35.14 -25.27 -28.27
N SER A 622 -35.99 -26.30 -28.25
CA SER A 622 -37.28 -26.38 -28.93
C SER A 622 -38.42 -26.65 -27.95
N GLU A 623 -39.66 -26.55 -28.44
CA GLU A 623 -40.85 -26.88 -27.67
C GLU A 623 -40.85 -28.36 -27.23
N GLY A 624 -41.19 -28.63 -25.97
CA GLY A 624 -41.22 -29.99 -25.41
C GLY A 624 -39.87 -30.54 -24.91
N ASP A 625 -38.74 -29.90 -25.22
CA ASP A 625 -37.42 -30.29 -24.71
C ASP A 625 -37.37 -30.21 -23.18
N HIS A 626 -36.60 -31.11 -22.55
CA HIS A 626 -36.24 -31.00 -21.13
C HIS A 626 -34.80 -30.52 -20.98
N VAL A 627 -34.63 -29.30 -20.49
CA VAL A 627 -33.34 -28.60 -20.41
C VAL A 627 -32.80 -28.57 -18.99
N LEU A 628 -31.50 -28.82 -18.83
CA LEU A 628 -30.77 -28.62 -17.58
C LEU A 628 -29.98 -27.32 -17.63
N GLU A 629 -30.13 -26.47 -16.62
CA GLU A 629 -29.27 -25.31 -16.39
C GLU A 629 -28.34 -25.54 -15.20
N ILE A 630 -27.04 -25.59 -15.48
CA ILE A 630 -26.00 -25.72 -14.47
C ILE A 630 -25.58 -24.33 -14.00
N GLY A 631 -25.99 -23.97 -12.78
CA GLY A 631 -25.78 -22.64 -12.19
C GLY A 631 -26.89 -21.67 -12.56
N CYS A 632 -28.11 -21.92 -12.08
CA CYS A 632 -29.31 -21.19 -12.53
C CYS A 632 -29.43 -19.73 -12.06
N GLY A 633 -28.47 -19.24 -11.26
CA GLY A 633 -28.49 -17.90 -10.68
C GLY A 633 -29.84 -17.59 -10.03
N TRP A 634 -30.43 -16.45 -10.40
CA TRP A 634 -31.72 -15.97 -9.91
C TRP A 634 -32.90 -16.33 -10.84
N GLY A 635 -32.73 -17.31 -11.73
CA GLY A 635 -33.81 -17.89 -12.54
C GLY A 635 -34.13 -17.20 -13.88
N SER A 636 -33.40 -16.16 -14.29
CA SER A 636 -33.71 -15.38 -15.50
C SER A 636 -33.69 -16.19 -16.79
N MET A 637 -32.72 -17.10 -16.94
CA MET A 637 -32.62 -17.97 -18.11
C MET A 637 -33.80 -18.94 -18.18
N ALA A 638 -34.15 -19.57 -17.05
CA ALA A 638 -35.30 -20.46 -16.94
C ALA A 638 -36.60 -19.78 -17.36
N ILE A 639 -36.88 -18.60 -16.79
CA ILE A 639 -38.08 -17.81 -17.09
C ILE A 639 -38.12 -17.46 -18.59
N ARG A 640 -37.02 -16.92 -19.14
CA ARG A 640 -36.96 -16.52 -20.55
C ARG A 640 -37.15 -17.71 -21.50
N ALA A 641 -36.49 -18.84 -21.23
CA ALA A 641 -36.56 -20.02 -22.09
C ALA A 641 -37.95 -20.64 -22.11
N VAL A 642 -38.58 -20.82 -20.94
CA VAL A 642 -39.95 -21.38 -20.87
C VAL A 642 -40.96 -20.45 -21.52
N GLN A 643 -40.88 -19.14 -21.29
CA GLN A 643 -41.79 -18.16 -21.91
C GLN A 643 -41.67 -18.10 -23.44
N THR A 644 -40.46 -18.27 -23.99
CA THR A 644 -40.22 -18.11 -25.43
C THR A 644 -40.29 -19.42 -26.22
N LYS A 645 -40.09 -20.58 -25.58
CA LYS A 645 -40.02 -21.89 -26.24
C LYS A 645 -41.03 -22.92 -25.76
N GLY A 646 -41.64 -22.75 -24.59
CA GLY A 646 -42.53 -23.77 -24.02
C GLY A 646 -41.81 -25.09 -23.67
N CYS A 647 -40.51 -25.04 -23.36
CA CYS A 647 -39.74 -26.20 -22.90
C CYS A 647 -39.95 -26.48 -21.41
N ARG A 648 -39.55 -27.66 -20.93
CA ARG A 648 -39.42 -27.97 -19.49
C ARG A 648 -38.01 -27.65 -19.01
N TRP A 649 -37.90 -27.05 -17.82
CA TRP A 649 -36.61 -26.59 -17.30
C TRP A 649 -36.28 -27.18 -15.93
N THR A 650 -35.02 -27.60 -15.75
CA THR A 650 -34.46 -27.92 -14.44
C THR A 650 -33.23 -27.05 -14.20
N GLY A 651 -33.30 -26.12 -13.26
CA GLY A 651 -32.17 -25.29 -12.83
C GLY A 651 -31.55 -25.80 -11.54
N ILE A 652 -30.22 -25.84 -11.47
CA ILE A 652 -29.49 -26.22 -10.26
C ILE A 652 -28.59 -25.09 -9.76
N THR A 653 -28.52 -24.91 -8.45
CA THR A 653 -27.59 -24.00 -7.78
C THR A 653 -27.12 -24.57 -6.44
N ILE A 654 -25.97 -24.12 -5.96
CA ILE A 654 -25.47 -24.42 -4.60
C ILE A 654 -25.51 -23.20 -3.69
N SER A 655 -26.19 -22.12 -4.10
CA SER A 655 -26.46 -20.93 -3.28
C SER A 655 -27.92 -20.91 -2.84
N LYS A 656 -28.16 -20.92 -1.53
CA LYS A 656 -29.52 -20.88 -0.96
C LYS A 656 -30.21 -19.55 -1.25
N ALA A 657 -29.49 -18.44 -1.12
CA ALA A 657 -30.02 -17.10 -1.39
C ALA A 657 -30.44 -16.92 -2.87
N GLN A 658 -29.66 -17.48 -3.81
CA GLN A 658 -30.04 -17.49 -5.22
C GLN A 658 -31.27 -18.36 -5.47
N LEU A 659 -31.32 -19.56 -4.87
CA LEU A 659 -32.45 -20.47 -5.02
C LEU A 659 -33.75 -19.84 -4.51
N GLU A 660 -33.74 -19.24 -3.32
CA GLU A 660 -34.90 -18.60 -2.72
C GLU A 660 -35.45 -17.47 -3.60
N GLU A 661 -34.58 -16.57 -4.08
CA GLU A 661 -35.00 -15.48 -4.99
C GLU A 661 -35.46 -16.02 -6.36
N ALA A 662 -34.79 -17.04 -6.90
CA ALA A 662 -35.18 -17.66 -8.16
C ALA A 662 -36.57 -18.31 -8.07
N MET A 663 -36.85 -19.04 -6.99
CA MET A 663 -38.17 -19.63 -6.74
C MET A 663 -39.25 -18.55 -6.62
N HIS A 664 -38.98 -17.46 -5.89
CA HIS A 664 -39.90 -16.33 -5.78
C HIS A 664 -40.20 -15.71 -7.17
N ARG A 665 -39.17 -15.50 -7.99
CA ARG A 665 -39.33 -14.91 -9.34
C ARG A 665 -40.06 -15.84 -10.31
N VAL A 666 -39.79 -17.14 -10.25
CA VAL A 666 -40.52 -18.16 -11.04
C VAL A 666 -41.99 -18.20 -10.65
N GLY A 667 -42.31 -18.14 -9.36
CA GLY A 667 -43.69 -18.08 -8.87
C GLY A 667 -44.40 -16.80 -9.27
N ALA A 668 -43.72 -15.65 -9.17
CA ALA A 668 -44.25 -14.36 -9.65
C ALA A 668 -44.54 -14.35 -11.17
N ALA A 669 -43.82 -15.17 -11.95
CA ALA A 669 -44.05 -15.35 -13.38
C ALA A 669 -45.12 -16.41 -13.71
N GLY A 670 -45.61 -17.18 -12.71
CA GLY A 670 -46.60 -18.25 -12.90
C GLY A 670 -46.08 -19.47 -13.68
N LEU A 671 -44.79 -19.80 -13.55
CA LEU A 671 -44.12 -20.84 -14.35
C LEU A 671 -43.69 -22.08 -13.55
N GLU A 672 -44.23 -22.27 -12.34
CA GLU A 672 -43.82 -23.31 -11.39
C GLU A 672 -44.06 -24.73 -11.93
N ASP A 673 -45.06 -24.92 -12.78
CA ASP A 673 -45.38 -26.22 -13.40
C ASP A 673 -44.36 -26.64 -14.47
N SER A 674 -43.61 -25.67 -15.02
CA SER A 674 -42.66 -25.90 -16.13
C SER A 674 -41.19 -25.74 -15.71
N ILE A 675 -40.92 -25.13 -14.56
CA ILE A 675 -39.57 -24.85 -14.05
C ILE A 675 -39.37 -25.51 -12.68
N GLN A 676 -38.41 -26.44 -12.61
CA GLN A 676 -37.95 -27.04 -11.37
C GLN A 676 -36.59 -26.45 -10.96
N LEU A 677 -36.49 -25.88 -9.77
CA LEU A 677 -35.23 -25.36 -9.22
C LEU A 677 -34.76 -26.22 -8.04
N LEU A 678 -33.48 -26.60 -8.04
CA LEU A 678 -32.92 -27.54 -7.05
C LEU A 678 -31.65 -26.98 -6.41
N PHE A 679 -31.54 -27.15 -5.08
CA PHE A 679 -30.28 -27.02 -4.37
C PHE A 679 -29.43 -28.27 -4.64
N CYS A 680 -28.60 -28.26 -5.66
CA CYS A 680 -27.89 -29.45 -6.14
C CYS A 680 -26.55 -29.08 -6.79
N ASP A 681 -25.51 -29.81 -6.43
CA ASP A 681 -24.23 -29.75 -7.14
C ASP A 681 -24.33 -30.54 -8.45
N TYR A 682 -23.81 -29.97 -9.55
CA TYR A 682 -23.87 -30.59 -10.88
C TYR A 682 -23.24 -31.99 -10.92
N ARG A 683 -22.26 -32.25 -10.05
CA ARG A 683 -21.56 -33.55 -9.95
C ARG A 683 -22.53 -34.65 -9.51
N GLU A 684 -23.51 -34.30 -8.68
CA GLU A 684 -24.50 -35.20 -8.08
C GLU A 684 -25.83 -35.22 -8.83
N CYS A 685 -26.03 -34.31 -9.78
CA CYS A 685 -27.22 -34.25 -10.61
C CYS A 685 -27.43 -35.58 -11.38
N LYS A 686 -28.68 -36.04 -11.41
CA LYS A 686 -29.13 -37.30 -12.02
C LYS A 686 -30.15 -37.02 -13.13
N GLY A 687 -30.26 -37.94 -14.08
CA GLY A 687 -31.20 -37.87 -15.19
C GLY A 687 -30.50 -37.72 -16.54
N THR A 688 -31.30 -37.47 -17.59
CA THR A 688 -30.82 -37.19 -18.95
C THR A 688 -31.69 -36.11 -19.59
N PHE A 689 -31.07 -35.14 -20.23
CA PHE A 689 -31.68 -33.91 -20.74
C PHE A 689 -31.44 -33.78 -22.25
N ASP A 690 -32.37 -33.11 -22.94
CA ASP A 690 -32.31 -32.84 -24.38
C ASP A 690 -31.26 -31.76 -24.68
N ALA A 691 -31.14 -30.76 -23.79
CA ALA A 691 -30.12 -29.73 -23.84
C ALA A 691 -29.55 -29.40 -22.45
N VAL A 692 -28.33 -28.86 -22.43
CA VAL A 692 -27.68 -28.33 -21.22
C VAL A 692 -27.25 -26.89 -21.46
N VAL A 693 -27.55 -26.00 -20.52
CA VAL A 693 -27.04 -24.61 -20.53
C VAL A 693 -26.19 -24.38 -19.28
N SER A 694 -25.08 -23.67 -19.43
CA SER A 694 -24.28 -23.22 -18.29
C SER A 694 -23.69 -21.85 -18.60
N CYS A 695 -24.15 -20.82 -17.89
CA CYS A 695 -23.77 -19.43 -18.13
C CYS A 695 -22.78 -18.96 -17.07
N GLU A 696 -21.52 -18.75 -17.43
CA GLU A 696 -20.45 -18.22 -16.55
C GLU A 696 -20.35 -18.98 -15.21
N MET A 697 -20.59 -20.29 -15.25
CA MET A 697 -20.46 -21.21 -14.10
C MET A 697 -19.10 -21.89 -14.09
N ILE A 698 -18.51 -22.15 -15.27
CA ILE A 698 -17.27 -22.94 -15.38
C ILE A 698 -16.09 -22.29 -14.63
N GLU A 699 -16.15 -20.97 -14.46
CA GLU A 699 -15.21 -20.15 -13.69
C GLU A 699 -15.20 -20.52 -12.21
N ALA A 700 -16.32 -21.02 -11.66
CA ALA A 700 -16.42 -21.49 -10.28
C ALA A 700 -16.02 -22.97 -10.11
N VAL A 701 -15.69 -23.69 -11.19
CA VAL A 701 -15.35 -25.12 -11.14
C VAL A 701 -13.94 -25.33 -10.57
N GLY A 702 -12.98 -24.48 -10.95
CA GLY A 702 -11.57 -24.67 -10.63
C GLY A 702 -10.84 -25.57 -11.64
N GLN A 703 -9.52 -25.35 -11.79
CA GLN A 703 -8.69 -26.03 -12.78
C GLN A 703 -8.75 -27.57 -12.66
N GLU A 704 -8.70 -28.07 -11.44
CA GLU A 704 -8.63 -29.50 -11.10
C GLU A 704 -9.94 -30.26 -11.39
N HIS A 705 -11.03 -29.55 -11.64
CA HIS A 705 -12.37 -30.13 -11.79
C HIS A 705 -12.97 -29.93 -13.20
N LEU A 706 -12.23 -29.31 -14.12
CA LEU A 706 -12.68 -29.14 -15.52
C LEU A 706 -13.08 -30.46 -16.17
N TRP A 707 -12.29 -31.53 -15.98
CA TRP A 707 -12.63 -32.85 -16.51
C TRP A 707 -13.94 -33.40 -15.95
N SER A 708 -14.15 -33.31 -14.63
CA SER A 708 -15.41 -33.77 -14.00
C SER A 708 -16.63 -32.96 -14.45
N TYR A 709 -16.44 -31.67 -14.76
CA TYR A 709 -17.49 -30.82 -15.29
C TYR A 709 -17.96 -31.27 -16.67
N PHE A 710 -17.04 -31.46 -17.62
CA PHE A 710 -17.41 -31.98 -18.94
C PHE A 710 -17.89 -33.43 -18.89
N GLN A 711 -17.37 -34.25 -17.98
CA GLN A 711 -17.87 -35.61 -17.77
C GLN A 711 -19.34 -35.60 -17.29
N ALA A 712 -19.70 -34.70 -16.39
CA ALA A 712 -21.07 -34.54 -15.93
C ALA A 712 -22.00 -34.11 -17.07
N ILE A 713 -21.60 -33.14 -17.88
CA ILE A 713 -22.38 -32.72 -19.06
C ILE A 713 -22.54 -33.88 -20.04
N GLY A 714 -21.46 -34.60 -20.36
CA GLY A 714 -21.50 -35.76 -21.25
C GLY A 714 -22.42 -36.87 -20.71
N ARG A 715 -22.47 -37.08 -19.39
CA ARG A 715 -23.38 -38.03 -18.75
C ARG A 715 -24.84 -37.58 -18.81
N LEU A 716 -25.10 -36.30 -18.57
CA LEU A 716 -26.44 -35.73 -18.42
C LEU A 716 -27.10 -35.41 -19.76
N LEU A 717 -26.35 -35.29 -20.85
CA LEU A 717 -26.87 -34.98 -22.17
C LEU A 717 -27.24 -36.25 -22.96
N LYS A 718 -28.42 -36.28 -23.59
CA LYS A 718 -28.81 -37.38 -24.50
C LYS A 718 -27.91 -37.42 -25.75
N PRO A 719 -27.71 -38.59 -26.39
CA PRO A 719 -27.03 -38.67 -27.69
C PRO A 719 -27.70 -37.74 -28.72
N GLY A 720 -26.92 -36.96 -29.47
CA GLY A 720 -27.43 -35.92 -30.38
C GLY A 720 -27.89 -34.62 -29.70
N GLY A 721 -27.94 -34.59 -28.36
CA GLY A 721 -28.25 -33.38 -27.60
C GLY A 721 -27.15 -32.33 -27.70
N LYS A 722 -27.51 -31.08 -27.39
CA LYS A 722 -26.61 -29.93 -27.45
C LYS A 722 -26.40 -29.27 -26.09
N ALA A 723 -25.21 -28.71 -25.87
CA ALA A 723 -24.94 -27.87 -24.72
C ALA A 723 -24.45 -26.49 -25.16
N ALA A 724 -24.90 -25.44 -24.47
CA ALA A 724 -24.38 -24.08 -24.62
C ALA A 724 -23.68 -23.66 -23.34
N ILE A 725 -22.38 -23.37 -23.43
CA ILE A 725 -21.55 -22.96 -22.30
C ILE A 725 -21.05 -21.54 -22.58
N GLN A 726 -21.43 -20.58 -21.72
CA GLN A 726 -20.81 -19.25 -21.70
C GLN A 726 -19.67 -19.26 -20.70
N ALA A 727 -18.47 -18.85 -21.12
CA ALA A 727 -17.27 -18.93 -20.31
C ALA A 727 -16.34 -17.74 -20.56
N ILE A 728 -15.97 -17.04 -19.48
CA ILE A 728 -14.82 -16.15 -19.48
C ILE A 728 -13.56 -16.99 -19.63
N SER A 729 -12.70 -16.61 -20.57
CA SER A 729 -11.56 -17.41 -20.97
C SER A 729 -10.27 -16.62 -21.02
N GLU A 730 -9.22 -17.22 -20.46
CA GLU A 730 -7.84 -16.75 -20.61
C GLU A 730 -7.27 -17.25 -21.96
N PRO A 731 -6.54 -16.42 -22.72
CA PRO A 731 -5.84 -16.86 -23.92
C PRO A 731 -4.89 -18.03 -23.67
N ASP A 732 -4.85 -18.98 -24.61
CA ASP A 732 -4.09 -20.23 -24.48
C ASP A 732 -2.59 -20.00 -24.19
N GLU A 733 -1.98 -18.98 -24.80
CA GLU A 733 -0.54 -18.71 -24.63
C GLU A 733 -0.17 -18.28 -23.20
N ARG A 734 -1.14 -17.77 -22.42
CA ARG A 734 -0.91 -17.29 -21.05
C ARG A 734 -1.47 -18.21 -19.98
N TYR A 735 -2.29 -19.18 -20.35
CA TYR A 735 -3.00 -20.04 -19.41
C TYR A 735 -2.07 -20.76 -18.43
N GLU A 736 -0.94 -21.30 -18.89
CA GLU A 736 0.01 -22.00 -18.00
C GLU A 736 0.59 -21.08 -16.90
N ALA A 737 0.87 -19.82 -17.25
CA ALA A 737 1.34 -18.82 -16.29
C ALA A 737 0.22 -18.38 -15.35
N TYR A 738 -1.00 -18.20 -15.87
CA TYR A 738 -2.21 -17.88 -15.11
C TYR A 738 -2.52 -18.95 -14.04
N CYS A 739 -2.40 -20.24 -14.37
CA CYS A 739 -2.60 -21.35 -13.43
C CYS A 739 -1.57 -21.40 -12.29
N ARG A 740 -0.41 -20.76 -12.46
CA ARG A 740 0.70 -20.76 -11.48
C ARG A 740 0.77 -19.49 -10.64
N SER A 741 -0.23 -18.61 -10.76
CA SER A 741 -0.30 -17.32 -10.08
C SER A 741 -1.71 -17.05 -9.55
N SER A 742 -1.85 -16.00 -8.74
CA SER A 742 -3.12 -15.45 -8.27
C SER A 742 -3.16 -13.96 -8.61
N ASP A 743 -4.34 -13.37 -8.68
CA ASP A 743 -4.61 -11.99 -9.08
C ASP A 743 -5.63 -11.33 -8.14
N PHE A 744 -5.85 -10.04 -8.33
CA PHE A 744 -6.81 -9.28 -7.50
C PHE A 744 -8.21 -9.93 -7.45
N ILE A 745 -8.66 -10.49 -8.57
CA ILE A 745 -9.98 -11.10 -8.72
C ILE A 745 -10.09 -12.35 -7.85
N ARG A 746 -9.12 -13.27 -7.95
CA ARG A 746 -9.08 -14.51 -7.17
C ARG A 746 -8.82 -14.29 -5.67
N GLU A 747 -8.28 -13.14 -5.29
CA GLU A 747 -8.06 -12.81 -3.87
C GLU A 747 -9.24 -12.08 -3.21
N HIS A 748 -9.92 -11.17 -3.92
CA HIS A 748 -10.86 -10.23 -3.29
C HIS A 748 -12.29 -10.27 -3.84
N VAL A 749 -12.48 -10.80 -5.05
CA VAL A 749 -13.79 -10.83 -5.73
C VAL A 749 -14.31 -12.26 -5.80
N PHE A 750 -13.64 -13.17 -6.51
CA PHE A 750 -14.04 -14.57 -6.69
C PHE A 750 -12.99 -15.54 -6.12
N PRO A 751 -12.94 -15.75 -4.78
CA PRO A 751 -12.04 -16.74 -4.18
C PRO A 751 -12.29 -18.15 -4.73
N GLY A 752 -11.25 -18.78 -5.25
CA GLY A 752 -11.33 -20.11 -5.88
C GLY A 752 -11.81 -20.08 -7.34
N GLY A 753 -12.12 -18.91 -7.90
CA GLY A 753 -12.44 -18.77 -9.33
C GLY A 753 -11.24 -19.14 -10.21
N HIS A 754 -11.51 -19.62 -11.43
CA HIS A 754 -10.50 -20.04 -12.40
C HIS A 754 -10.99 -19.87 -13.83
N LEU A 755 -10.33 -19.04 -14.64
CA LEU A 755 -10.68 -18.82 -16.05
C LEU A 755 -10.03 -19.90 -16.93
N PRO A 756 -10.78 -20.86 -17.51
CA PRO A 756 -10.20 -21.87 -18.40
C PRO A 756 -9.85 -21.28 -19.77
N CYS A 757 -8.82 -21.79 -20.44
CA CYS A 757 -8.60 -21.52 -21.86
C CYS A 757 -9.37 -22.49 -22.75
N MET A 758 -9.55 -22.14 -24.04
CA MET A 758 -10.26 -22.98 -25.02
C MET A 758 -9.63 -24.36 -25.15
N ASN A 759 -8.30 -24.47 -25.22
CA ASN A 759 -7.64 -25.76 -25.32
C ASN A 759 -7.89 -26.62 -24.08
N ALA A 760 -7.84 -26.05 -22.87
CA ALA A 760 -8.11 -26.78 -21.64
C ALA A 760 -9.55 -27.32 -21.56
N MET A 761 -10.53 -26.55 -22.05
CA MET A 761 -11.92 -27.02 -22.15
C MET A 761 -12.08 -28.18 -23.13
N VAL A 762 -11.49 -28.08 -24.32
CA VAL A 762 -11.53 -29.15 -25.33
C VAL A 762 -10.83 -30.41 -24.84
N GLU A 763 -9.67 -30.27 -24.21
CA GLU A 763 -8.95 -31.39 -23.59
C GLU A 763 -9.76 -32.06 -22.48
N ALA A 764 -10.39 -31.27 -21.60
CA ALA A 764 -11.24 -31.78 -20.53
C ALA A 764 -12.48 -32.51 -21.04
N ALA A 765 -12.99 -32.15 -22.21
CA ALA A 765 -14.13 -32.81 -22.86
C ALA A 765 -13.78 -34.13 -23.56
N ARG A 766 -12.49 -34.47 -23.71
CA ARG A 766 -12.08 -35.72 -24.37
C ARG A 766 -12.66 -36.96 -23.68
N GLY A 767 -13.18 -37.88 -24.47
CA GLY A 767 -13.80 -39.12 -23.99
C GLY A 767 -15.23 -38.98 -23.46
N THR A 768 -15.81 -37.77 -23.48
CA THR A 768 -17.22 -37.53 -23.05
C THR A 768 -18.24 -37.64 -24.18
N GLY A 769 -17.77 -37.73 -25.43
CA GLY A 769 -18.61 -37.69 -26.64
C GLY A 769 -19.02 -36.29 -27.08
N LEU A 770 -18.64 -35.24 -26.33
CA LEU A 770 -18.90 -33.85 -26.67
C LEU A 770 -17.88 -33.34 -27.71
N ARG A 771 -18.37 -32.62 -28.72
CA ARG A 771 -17.56 -31.87 -29.70
C ARG A 771 -18.02 -30.42 -29.77
N VAL A 772 -17.08 -29.50 -29.94
CA VAL A 772 -17.40 -28.09 -30.21
C VAL A 772 -17.97 -27.97 -31.63
N THR A 773 -19.08 -27.26 -31.78
CA THR A 773 -19.72 -26.99 -33.08
C THR A 773 -19.74 -25.51 -33.44
N ASN A 774 -19.73 -24.62 -32.45
CA ASN A 774 -19.69 -23.18 -32.65
C ASN A 774 -19.02 -22.48 -31.46
N CYS A 775 -18.42 -21.31 -31.70
CA CYS A 775 -17.83 -20.47 -30.66
C CYS A 775 -17.94 -19.00 -31.07
N VAL A 776 -18.54 -18.16 -30.22
CA VAL A 776 -18.70 -16.72 -30.45
C VAL A 776 -18.07 -15.95 -29.30
N ASP A 777 -17.14 -15.05 -29.59
CA ASP A 777 -16.55 -14.14 -28.60
C ASP A 777 -17.46 -12.93 -28.36
N ILE A 778 -18.08 -12.88 -27.20
CA ILE A 778 -18.88 -11.75 -26.71
C ILE A 778 -18.09 -10.85 -25.74
N GLY A 779 -16.79 -11.08 -25.53
CA GLY A 779 -15.93 -10.32 -24.62
C GLY A 779 -16.07 -8.78 -24.72
N PRO A 780 -16.07 -8.17 -25.93
CA PRO A 780 -16.26 -6.73 -26.07
C PRO A 780 -17.59 -6.19 -25.51
N HIS A 781 -18.64 -7.01 -25.49
CA HIS A 781 -19.92 -6.64 -24.88
C HIS A 781 -19.84 -6.67 -23.34
N TYR A 782 -18.93 -7.46 -22.77
CA TYR A 782 -18.74 -7.51 -21.32
C TYR A 782 -18.12 -6.21 -20.81
N ALA A 783 -17.17 -5.62 -21.54
CA ALA A 783 -16.63 -4.31 -21.18
C ALA A 783 -17.74 -3.24 -21.09
N THR A 784 -18.71 -3.27 -22.02
CA THR A 784 -19.88 -2.37 -22.00
C THR A 784 -20.80 -2.65 -20.80
N THR A 785 -21.03 -3.93 -20.48
CA THR A 785 -21.79 -4.34 -19.29
C THR A 785 -21.13 -3.82 -18.00
N LEU A 786 -19.82 -3.99 -17.86
CA LEU A 786 -19.05 -3.56 -16.69
C LEU A 786 -19.02 -2.03 -16.54
N ARG A 787 -18.99 -1.27 -17.65
CA ARG A 787 -19.17 0.20 -17.62
C ARG A 787 -20.53 0.59 -17.06
N ALA A 788 -21.59 -0.07 -17.52
CA ALA A 788 -22.94 0.21 -17.04
C ALA A 788 -23.07 -0.10 -15.53
N TRP A 789 -22.52 -1.23 -15.07
CA TRP A 789 -22.48 -1.58 -13.65
C TRP A 789 -21.66 -0.57 -12.84
N ARG A 790 -20.49 -0.16 -13.32
CA ARG A 790 -19.64 0.85 -12.68
C ARG A 790 -20.35 2.20 -12.57
N ALA A 791 -21.02 2.66 -13.63
CA ALA A 791 -21.78 3.90 -13.61
C ALA A 791 -22.93 3.86 -12.60
N ALA A 792 -23.69 2.77 -12.56
CA ALA A 792 -24.75 2.59 -11.55
C ALA A 792 -24.17 2.55 -10.11
N TRP A 793 -23.05 1.86 -9.92
CA TRP A 793 -22.36 1.77 -8.63
C TRP A 793 -21.82 3.10 -8.11
N GLU A 794 -21.35 3.98 -9.00
CA GLU A 794 -20.89 5.31 -8.63
C GLU A 794 -22.05 6.22 -8.20
N GLN A 795 -23.21 6.11 -8.86
CA GLN A 795 -24.39 6.92 -8.55
C GLN A 795 -25.08 6.54 -7.23
N ARG A 796 -25.04 5.26 -6.84
CA ARG A 796 -25.76 4.73 -5.66
C ARG A 796 -24.87 4.53 -4.41
N ARG A 797 -23.78 5.27 -4.30
CA ARG A 797 -22.84 5.18 -3.15
C ARG A 797 -23.54 5.44 -1.81
N GLU A 798 -24.45 6.41 -1.73
CA GLU A 798 -25.17 6.73 -0.48
C GLU A 798 -26.09 5.59 -0.04
N GLU A 799 -26.83 4.98 -0.97
CA GLU A 799 -27.68 3.80 -0.71
C GLU A 799 -26.86 2.62 -0.19
N LEU A 800 -25.66 2.40 -0.75
CA LEU A 800 -24.75 1.35 -0.29
C LEU A 800 -24.26 1.59 1.14
N LEU A 801 -23.94 2.82 1.51
CA LEU A 801 -23.56 3.17 2.89
C LEU A 801 -24.74 2.97 3.84
N ALA A 802 -25.98 3.20 3.39
CA ALA A 802 -27.19 2.92 4.17
C ALA A 802 -27.38 1.41 4.44
N LEU A 803 -26.91 0.54 3.53
CA LEU A 803 -26.81 -0.91 3.73
C LEU A 803 -25.66 -1.34 4.66
N ARG A 804 -25.02 -0.39 5.36
CA ARG A 804 -23.89 -0.60 6.31
C ARG A 804 -22.63 -1.17 5.65
N MET A 805 -22.47 -1.00 4.34
CA MET A 805 -21.23 -1.32 3.64
C MET A 805 -20.18 -0.22 3.84
N THR A 806 -18.90 -0.58 3.77
CA THR A 806 -17.79 0.36 4.03
C THR A 806 -17.30 1.05 2.75
N ASP A 807 -16.63 2.20 2.88
CA ASP A 807 -15.96 2.87 1.75
C ASP A 807 -14.94 1.94 1.06
N ARG A 808 -14.22 1.15 1.85
CA ARG A 808 -13.29 0.12 1.36
C ARG A 808 -14.00 -0.90 0.46
N PHE A 809 -15.22 -1.30 0.82
CA PHE A 809 -16.03 -2.22 0.01
C PHE A 809 -16.52 -1.56 -1.28
N TRP A 810 -16.96 -0.30 -1.21
CA TRP A 810 -17.33 0.48 -2.41
C TRP A 810 -16.15 0.60 -3.39
N ARG A 811 -14.96 0.95 -2.88
CA ARG A 811 -13.71 1.02 -3.66
C ARG A 811 -13.33 -0.34 -4.26
N LYS A 812 -13.55 -1.44 -3.53
CA LYS A 812 -13.29 -2.81 -4.03
C LYS A 812 -14.06 -3.09 -5.32
N PHE A 813 -15.37 -2.86 -5.33
CA PHE A 813 -16.22 -3.11 -6.50
C PHE A 813 -15.94 -2.11 -7.63
N ARG A 814 -15.68 -0.84 -7.30
CA ARG A 814 -15.24 0.15 -8.30
C ARG A 814 -13.97 -0.29 -9.02
N PHE A 815 -12.97 -0.78 -8.28
CA PHE A 815 -11.73 -1.30 -8.86
C PHE A 815 -11.98 -2.59 -9.65
N TYR A 816 -12.77 -3.51 -9.12
CA TYR A 816 -13.15 -4.75 -9.80
C TYR A 816 -13.78 -4.47 -11.18
N PHE A 817 -14.79 -3.61 -11.26
CA PHE A 817 -15.46 -3.31 -12.52
C PHE A 817 -14.49 -2.69 -13.53
N ALA A 818 -13.71 -1.69 -13.13
CA ALA A 818 -12.74 -1.05 -14.02
C ALA A 818 -11.60 -2.02 -14.44
N TYR A 819 -11.20 -2.92 -13.56
CA TYR A 819 -10.15 -3.93 -13.80
C TYR A 819 -10.59 -4.92 -14.87
N CYS A 820 -11.79 -5.48 -14.74
CA CYS A 820 -12.33 -6.40 -15.72
C CYS A 820 -12.71 -5.68 -17.02
N GLU A 821 -13.23 -4.45 -16.95
CA GLU A 821 -13.56 -3.64 -18.13
C GLU A 821 -12.33 -3.46 -19.03
N ALA A 822 -11.22 -3.00 -18.46
CA ALA A 822 -9.96 -2.81 -19.19
C ALA A 822 -9.44 -4.14 -19.77
N ALA A 823 -9.60 -5.26 -19.05
CA ALA A 823 -9.17 -6.57 -19.52
C ALA A 823 -9.98 -7.05 -20.74
N PHE A 824 -11.30 -6.87 -20.75
CA PHE A 824 -12.15 -7.23 -21.89
C PHE A 824 -11.94 -6.29 -23.08
N ASP A 825 -11.83 -4.98 -22.86
CA ASP A 825 -11.59 -4.00 -23.93
C ASP A 825 -10.28 -4.26 -24.67
N ALA A 826 -9.22 -4.60 -23.93
CA ALA A 826 -7.93 -4.93 -24.49
C ALA A 826 -7.87 -6.34 -25.10
N ARG A 827 -8.96 -7.11 -25.06
CA ARG A 827 -8.99 -8.56 -25.35
C ARG A 827 -7.87 -9.31 -24.59
N TYR A 828 -7.58 -8.83 -23.38
CA TYR A 828 -6.70 -9.52 -22.45
C TYR A 828 -7.42 -10.79 -21.98
N ILE A 829 -8.72 -10.76 -21.76
CA ILE A 829 -9.55 -11.95 -21.56
C ILE A 829 -10.73 -11.93 -22.54
N HIS A 830 -11.30 -13.11 -22.78
CA HIS A 830 -12.44 -13.30 -23.67
C HIS A 830 -13.67 -13.76 -22.89
N ASN A 831 -14.85 -13.68 -23.51
CA ASN A 831 -16.04 -14.35 -23.00
C ASN A 831 -16.70 -15.07 -24.18
N PHE A 832 -16.67 -16.39 -24.18
CA PHE A 832 -17.15 -17.19 -25.29
C PHE A 832 -18.52 -17.78 -25.00
N GLN A 833 -19.42 -17.76 -25.98
CA GLN A 833 -20.55 -18.69 -26.05
C GLN A 833 -20.17 -19.86 -26.94
N ILE A 834 -20.07 -21.05 -26.34
CA ILE A 834 -19.55 -22.26 -26.98
C ILE A 834 -20.69 -23.28 -27.10
N SER A 835 -21.01 -23.68 -28.31
CA SER A 835 -21.94 -24.78 -28.58
C SER A 835 -21.18 -26.10 -28.64
N TRP A 836 -21.70 -27.08 -27.91
CA TRP A 836 -21.23 -28.45 -27.89
C TRP A 836 -22.36 -29.38 -28.35
N GLU A 837 -21.99 -30.47 -29.00
CA GLU A 837 -22.92 -31.51 -29.42
C GLU A 837 -22.40 -32.87 -28.96
N LYS A 838 -23.28 -33.72 -28.43
CA LYS A 838 -22.91 -35.10 -28.11
C LYS A 838 -23.10 -35.98 -29.32
N ALA A 839 -22.08 -36.74 -29.70
CA ALA A 839 -22.17 -37.70 -30.80
C ALA A 839 -23.40 -38.62 -30.63
N ALA A 840 -24.16 -38.81 -31.71
CA ALA A 840 -25.22 -39.82 -31.75
C ALA A 840 -24.58 -41.22 -31.67
N ASP A 841 -25.18 -42.14 -30.93
CA ASP A 841 -24.71 -43.52 -30.87
C ASP A 841 -24.68 -44.10 -32.29
N VAL A 842 -23.47 -44.34 -32.81
CA VAL A 842 -23.30 -45.14 -34.01
C VAL A 842 -23.56 -46.57 -33.59
N GLY A 843 -24.72 -47.10 -34.01
CA GLY A 843 -25.13 -48.47 -33.75
C GLY A 843 -23.98 -49.44 -33.97
N THR A 844 -23.88 -50.40 -33.07
CA THR A 844 -22.94 -51.52 -33.09
C THR A 844 -22.89 -52.19 -34.48
N ALA A 845 -21.87 -51.85 -35.26
CA ALA A 845 -21.51 -52.58 -36.47
C ALA A 845 -19.98 -52.71 -36.52
N GLY A 846 -19.51 -53.93 -36.21
CA GLY A 846 -18.18 -54.41 -36.54
C GLY A 846 -17.06 -53.91 -35.64
N ALA A 847 -16.63 -54.77 -34.71
CA ALA A 847 -15.27 -54.75 -34.20
C ALA A 847 -14.30 -55.08 -35.36
N GLY A 848 -14.00 -54.07 -36.18
CA GLY A 848 -12.92 -54.10 -37.16
C GLY A 848 -11.65 -53.58 -36.50
N ARG A 849 -10.71 -54.48 -36.23
CA ARG A 849 -9.32 -54.10 -35.93
C ARG A 849 -8.81 -53.25 -37.09
N VAL A 850 -8.62 -51.96 -36.85
CA VAL A 850 -7.73 -51.13 -37.67
C VAL A 850 -6.34 -51.31 -37.09
N GLU A 851 -5.59 -52.26 -37.65
CA GLU A 851 -4.13 -52.26 -37.55
C GLU A 851 -3.65 -50.98 -38.26
N SER A 852 -3.23 -49.98 -37.47
CA SER A 852 -2.36 -48.93 -37.96
C SER A 852 -0.96 -49.22 -37.46
N SER A 853 -0.13 -49.64 -38.40
CA SER A 853 1.32 -49.72 -38.30
C SER A 853 1.87 -48.34 -37.90
N VAL A 854 2.34 -48.22 -36.67
CA VAL A 854 3.28 -47.17 -36.29
C VAL A 854 4.46 -47.86 -35.65
N ASP A 855 5.63 -47.61 -36.24
CA ASP A 855 6.91 -48.23 -35.95
C ASP A 855 7.24 -48.29 -34.46
N ALA A 856 7.59 -49.50 -34.05
CA ALA A 856 8.16 -49.81 -32.76
C ALA A 856 9.61 -49.29 -32.68
N SER A 857 9.78 -48.01 -32.37
CA SER A 857 11.05 -47.49 -31.83
C SER A 857 10.86 -46.25 -30.97
N ALA A 858 10.20 -46.39 -29.81
CA ALA A 858 10.47 -45.62 -28.59
C ALA A 858 9.49 -45.99 -27.47
N SER A 859 9.62 -47.17 -26.88
CA SER A 859 8.94 -47.49 -25.62
C SER A 859 9.90 -48.10 -24.60
N SER A 860 10.52 -47.25 -23.80
CA SER A 860 10.90 -47.60 -22.43
C SER A 860 10.98 -46.33 -21.59
N GLY A 861 9.88 -45.98 -20.92
CA GLY A 861 9.89 -44.84 -20.00
C GLY A 861 8.53 -44.36 -19.50
N LEU A 862 7.67 -45.24 -18.99
CA LEU A 862 6.80 -44.83 -17.87
C LEU A 862 7.69 -44.69 -16.62
N PRO A 863 7.48 -43.65 -15.78
CA PRO A 863 6.63 -43.92 -14.62
C PRO A 863 5.76 -42.73 -14.17
N LEU A 864 4.48 -43.02 -13.89
CA LEU A 864 3.73 -42.36 -12.84
C LEU A 864 3.98 -43.12 -11.53
N SER A 865 4.73 -42.54 -10.59
CA SER A 865 4.49 -42.70 -9.15
C SER A 865 5.39 -41.79 -8.32
N ALA A 866 4.74 -41.13 -7.35
CA ALA A 866 5.27 -40.58 -6.11
C ALA A 866 6.17 -39.32 -6.15
N LYS A 867 5.57 -38.22 -5.66
CA LYS A 867 6.20 -37.08 -4.97
C LYS A 867 7.57 -37.43 -4.39
N ASP A 868 8.58 -36.64 -4.72
CA ASP A 868 9.79 -36.55 -3.91
C ASP A 868 10.32 -35.10 -3.92
N PRO A 869 10.54 -34.47 -2.75
CA PRO A 869 10.63 -33.03 -2.60
C PRO A 869 12.02 -32.53 -2.98
N THR A 870 12.18 -32.05 -4.21
CA THR A 870 13.05 -30.89 -4.42
C THR A 870 12.19 -29.69 -4.07
N ASP A 871 12.11 -29.39 -2.77
CA ASP A 871 11.34 -28.26 -2.33
C ASP A 871 12.25 -27.01 -2.25
N PRO A 872 12.25 -26.14 -3.27
CA PRO A 872 12.85 -24.82 -3.15
C PRO A 872 12.22 -24.04 -1.99
N VAL A 873 10.99 -24.36 -1.53
CA VAL A 873 10.42 -23.80 -0.31
C VAL A 873 11.23 -24.20 0.91
N THR A 874 11.69 -25.44 1.06
CA THR A 874 12.58 -25.85 2.17
C THR A 874 13.95 -25.19 2.07
N GLN A 875 14.50 -25.03 0.86
CA GLN A 875 15.78 -24.31 0.65
C GLN A 875 15.67 -22.82 0.96
N VAL A 876 14.56 -22.19 0.57
CA VAL A 876 14.26 -20.78 0.84
C VAL A 876 13.85 -20.60 2.29
N LEU A 877 13.12 -21.52 2.92
CA LEU A 877 12.81 -21.47 4.35
C LEU A 877 14.07 -21.66 5.19
N LEU A 878 15.02 -22.50 4.79
CA LEU A 878 16.34 -22.60 5.44
C LEU A 878 17.15 -21.33 5.23
N ALA A 879 17.18 -20.76 4.02
CA ALA A 879 17.89 -19.51 3.74
C ALA A 879 17.24 -18.30 4.43
N VAL A 880 15.91 -18.23 4.47
CA VAL A 880 15.09 -17.22 5.17
C VAL A 880 15.20 -17.41 6.67
N TYR A 881 15.23 -18.64 7.17
CA TYR A 881 15.51 -18.92 8.59
C TYR A 881 16.92 -18.46 8.96
N SER A 882 17.95 -18.82 8.17
CA SER A 882 19.33 -18.39 8.40
C SER A 882 19.51 -16.86 8.25
N PHE A 883 18.77 -16.25 7.33
CA PHE A 883 18.76 -14.80 7.09
C PHE A 883 17.99 -14.05 8.18
N LEU A 884 16.79 -14.49 8.57
CA LEU A 884 16.00 -13.89 9.65
C LEU A 884 16.67 -14.12 11.02
N ALA A 885 17.25 -15.29 11.27
CA ALA A 885 18.05 -15.51 12.48
C ALA A 885 19.29 -14.60 12.53
N GLY A 886 19.87 -14.25 11.38
CA GLY A 886 21.02 -13.35 11.26
C GLY A 886 20.68 -11.85 11.26
N VAL A 887 19.53 -11.46 10.70
CA VAL A 887 19.16 -10.05 10.42
C VAL A 887 18.12 -9.53 11.41
N ALA A 888 17.25 -10.39 11.97
CA ALA A 888 16.14 -9.96 12.82
C ALA A 888 16.48 -9.85 14.32
N VAL A 889 17.73 -10.09 14.74
CA VAL A 889 18.07 -10.12 16.18
C VAL A 889 19.30 -9.28 16.50
N THR A 890 19.10 -8.27 17.35
CA THR A 890 20.09 -7.30 17.87
C THR A 890 21.20 -7.90 18.76
N LYS A 891 21.41 -9.22 18.78
CA LYS A 891 22.41 -9.89 19.64
C LYS A 891 23.69 -10.24 18.88
N ARG A 892 24.84 -9.83 19.44
CA ARG A 892 26.20 -9.75 18.84
C ARG A 892 26.78 -11.02 18.15
N ARG A 893 26.16 -12.20 18.19
CA ARG A 893 26.82 -13.48 17.79
C ARG A 893 26.00 -14.44 16.94
N LEU A 894 24.70 -14.20 16.73
CA LEU A 894 23.83 -15.09 15.95
C LEU A 894 24.22 -15.17 14.46
N TRP A 895 24.95 -14.18 13.95
CA TRP A 895 25.55 -14.18 12.60
C TRP A 895 26.57 -15.31 12.38
N LEU A 896 27.10 -15.93 13.44
CA LEU A 896 27.98 -17.10 13.32
C LEU A 896 27.24 -18.33 12.76
N MET A 897 25.93 -18.43 12.93
CA MET A 897 25.13 -19.56 12.42
C MET A 897 25.13 -19.66 10.89
N PRO A 898 24.74 -18.61 10.13
CA PRO A 898 24.78 -18.67 8.67
C PRO A 898 26.22 -18.82 8.14
N MET A 899 27.22 -18.19 8.78
CA MET A 899 28.62 -18.36 8.37
C MET A 899 29.13 -19.78 8.59
N ALA A 900 28.81 -20.40 9.73
CA ALA A 900 29.21 -21.78 10.01
C ALA A 900 28.56 -22.74 9.00
N SER A 901 27.26 -22.55 8.70
CA SER A 901 26.56 -23.36 7.70
C SER A 901 27.20 -23.27 6.31
N ALA A 902 27.51 -22.05 5.85
CA ALA A 902 28.22 -21.83 4.59
C ALA A 902 29.63 -22.45 4.59
N SER A 903 30.35 -22.33 5.71
CA SER A 903 31.70 -22.90 5.88
C SER A 903 31.69 -24.42 5.77
N PHE A 904 30.70 -25.11 6.36
CA PHE A 904 30.56 -26.56 6.22
C PHE A 904 30.20 -26.99 4.79
N ALA A 905 29.42 -26.18 4.06
CA ALA A 905 29.14 -26.44 2.64
C ALA A 905 30.40 -26.33 1.77
N VAL A 906 31.25 -25.32 2.01
CA VAL A 906 32.54 -25.17 1.34
C VAL A 906 33.48 -26.33 1.72
N LEU A 907 33.52 -26.71 3.00
CA LEU A 907 34.32 -27.85 3.47
C LEU A 907 33.90 -29.16 2.79
N ALA A 908 32.60 -29.38 2.58
CA ALA A 908 32.11 -30.55 1.86
C ALA A 908 32.59 -30.59 0.39
N LEU A 909 32.67 -29.44 -0.28
CA LEU A 909 33.22 -29.33 -1.64
C LEU A 909 34.73 -29.60 -1.66
N LEU A 910 35.47 -29.09 -0.68
CA LEU A 910 36.90 -29.35 -0.50
C LEU A 910 37.17 -30.84 -0.24
N VAL A 911 36.41 -31.47 0.66
CA VAL A 911 36.49 -32.92 0.93
C VAL A 911 36.20 -33.71 -0.34
N ALA A 912 35.22 -33.30 -1.15
CA ALA A 912 34.94 -33.95 -2.43
C ALA A 912 36.13 -33.83 -3.39
N ALA A 913 36.73 -32.65 -3.53
CA ALA A 913 37.88 -32.42 -4.40
C ALA A 913 39.12 -33.22 -3.94
N LEU A 914 39.45 -33.18 -2.65
CA LEU A 914 40.58 -33.91 -2.06
C LEU A 914 40.37 -35.42 -2.12
N SER A 915 39.15 -35.91 -1.87
CA SER A 915 38.86 -37.35 -1.95
C SER A 915 38.92 -37.87 -3.38
N ARG A 916 38.53 -37.06 -4.39
CA ARG A 916 38.78 -37.37 -5.80
C ARG A 916 40.27 -37.48 -6.09
N LEU A 917 41.11 -36.65 -5.47
CA LEU A 917 42.54 -36.66 -5.74
C LEU A 917 43.27 -37.81 -5.02
N LEU A 918 42.93 -38.07 -3.75
CA LEU A 918 43.71 -38.91 -2.83
C LEU A 918 43.16 -40.33 -2.62
N LEU A 919 41.87 -40.59 -2.89
CA LEU A 919 41.22 -41.87 -2.58
C LEU A 919 40.72 -42.54 -3.87
N PRO A 920 41.45 -43.53 -4.43
CA PRO A 920 41.02 -44.25 -5.63
C PRO A 920 39.63 -44.88 -5.46
N ARG A 921 39.34 -45.46 -4.28
CA ARG A 921 38.04 -46.09 -3.98
C ARG A 921 36.87 -45.11 -3.99
N TYR A 922 37.10 -43.83 -3.65
CA TYR A 922 36.07 -42.80 -3.71
C TYR A 922 35.63 -42.52 -5.15
N ARG A 923 36.55 -42.58 -6.12
CA ARG A 923 36.23 -42.37 -7.56
C ARG A 923 35.27 -43.42 -8.11
N HIS A 924 35.28 -44.63 -7.54
CA HIS A 924 34.42 -45.73 -7.94
C HIS A 924 33.03 -45.70 -7.29
N LEU A 925 32.78 -44.78 -6.33
CA LEU A 925 31.45 -44.57 -5.78
C LEU A 925 30.55 -43.85 -6.80
N ASN A 926 29.28 -44.21 -6.88
CA ASN A 926 28.30 -43.46 -7.67
C ASN A 926 28.06 -42.06 -7.07
N GLY A 927 27.49 -41.14 -7.85
CA GLY A 927 27.32 -39.73 -7.42
C GLY A 927 26.58 -39.56 -6.09
N LYS A 928 25.60 -40.42 -5.78
CA LYS A 928 24.87 -40.39 -4.49
C LYS A 928 25.76 -40.85 -3.32
N LEU A 929 26.56 -41.90 -3.51
CA LEU A 929 27.47 -42.43 -2.50
C LEU A 929 28.69 -41.52 -2.28
N GLN A 930 29.19 -40.85 -3.32
CA GLN A 930 30.23 -39.81 -3.20
C GLN A 930 29.78 -38.67 -2.29
N VAL A 931 28.55 -38.16 -2.50
CA VAL A 931 27.98 -37.11 -1.66
C VAL A 931 27.78 -37.58 -0.23
N ARG A 932 27.24 -38.79 -0.03
CA ARG A 932 27.08 -39.39 1.30
C ARG A 932 28.42 -39.50 2.02
N PHE A 933 29.46 -39.94 1.33
CA PHE A 933 30.83 -40.01 1.85
C PHE A 933 31.32 -38.63 2.32
N CYS A 934 31.19 -37.59 1.50
CA CYS A 934 31.62 -36.23 1.87
C CYS A 934 30.85 -35.69 3.09
N ALA A 935 29.53 -35.91 3.14
CA ALA A 935 28.71 -35.50 4.27
C ALA A 935 29.11 -36.20 5.58
N LEU A 936 29.41 -37.52 5.51
CA LEU A 936 29.88 -38.29 6.66
C LEU A 936 31.29 -37.86 7.12
N VAL A 937 32.20 -37.55 6.19
CA VAL A 937 33.55 -37.06 6.52
C VAL A 937 33.51 -35.66 7.16
N VAL A 938 32.67 -34.76 6.64
CA VAL A 938 32.44 -33.44 7.26
C VAL A 938 31.80 -33.57 8.64
N HIS A 939 30.83 -34.48 8.80
CA HIS A 939 30.22 -34.78 10.10
C HIS A 939 31.26 -35.33 11.08
N LEU A 940 32.11 -36.27 10.65
CA LEU A 940 33.17 -36.84 11.48
C LEU A 940 34.14 -35.75 11.95
N GLY A 941 34.54 -34.83 11.05
CA GLY A 941 35.38 -33.69 11.38
C GLY A 941 34.73 -32.75 12.42
N TYR A 942 33.45 -32.42 12.24
CA TYR A 942 32.69 -31.65 13.23
C TYR A 942 32.61 -32.36 14.57
N SER A 943 32.22 -33.64 14.61
CA SER A 943 32.07 -34.41 15.86
C SER A 943 33.40 -34.51 16.61
N GLY A 944 34.52 -34.70 15.91
CA GLY A 944 35.85 -34.72 16.51
C GLY A 944 36.25 -33.37 17.12
N LEU A 945 36.04 -32.26 16.40
CA LEU A 945 36.32 -30.91 16.89
C LEU A 945 35.40 -30.51 18.04
N ALA A 946 34.11 -30.86 17.96
CA ALA A 946 33.14 -30.59 19.01
C ALA A 946 33.49 -31.35 20.31
N CYS A 947 33.92 -32.61 20.21
CA CYS A 947 34.41 -33.38 21.35
C CYS A 947 35.67 -32.79 21.97
N LEU A 948 36.65 -32.41 21.14
CA LEU A 948 37.89 -31.81 21.63
C LEU A 948 37.60 -30.47 22.34
N ALA A 949 36.78 -29.62 21.74
CA ALA A 949 36.39 -28.34 22.32
C ALA A 949 35.62 -28.52 23.63
N ALA A 950 34.71 -29.51 23.69
CA ALA A 950 33.99 -29.86 24.90
C ALA A 950 34.89 -30.39 26.01
N ALA A 951 35.84 -31.28 25.67
CA ALA A 951 36.80 -31.83 26.62
C ALA A 951 37.72 -30.72 27.18
N CYS A 952 38.23 -29.83 26.33
CA CYS A 952 39.00 -28.67 26.77
C CYS A 952 38.18 -27.75 27.69
N LEU A 953 36.90 -27.53 27.39
CA LEU A 953 36.01 -26.72 28.22
C LEU A 953 35.79 -27.35 29.61
N VAL A 954 35.56 -28.66 29.64
CA VAL A 954 35.33 -29.45 30.87
C VAL A 954 36.59 -29.49 31.73
N VAL A 955 37.76 -29.68 31.13
CA VAL A 955 39.05 -29.68 31.85
C VAL A 955 39.40 -28.29 32.37
N ALA A 956 39.13 -27.23 31.59
CA ALA A 956 39.38 -25.86 31.99
C ALA A 956 38.48 -25.41 33.15
N GLN A 957 37.25 -25.94 33.26
CA GLN A 957 36.31 -25.62 34.33
C GLN A 957 35.53 -26.86 34.83
N PRO A 958 36.14 -27.71 35.67
CA PRO A 958 35.48 -28.92 36.17
C PRO A 958 34.21 -28.62 36.99
N GLN A 959 34.10 -27.41 37.55
CA GLN A 959 32.91 -26.91 38.23
C GLN A 959 31.66 -26.79 37.33
N MET A 960 31.79 -26.74 36.00
CA MET A 960 30.64 -26.79 35.07
C MET A 960 29.91 -28.13 35.08
N LEU A 961 30.58 -29.21 35.51
CA LEU A 961 29.97 -30.52 35.73
C LEU A 961 29.35 -30.65 37.12
N SER A 962 29.73 -29.77 38.06
CA SER A 962 29.13 -29.73 39.39
C SER A 962 27.81 -28.97 39.34
N LEU A 963 26.69 -29.70 39.27
CA LEU A 963 25.37 -29.15 39.58
C LEU A 963 25.34 -28.83 41.08
N HIS A 964 25.90 -27.69 41.50
CA HIS A 964 25.85 -27.24 42.90
C HIS A 964 24.39 -26.95 43.29
N TRP A 965 23.73 -27.97 43.86
CA TRP A 965 22.31 -27.97 44.24
C TRP A 965 22.05 -27.42 45.65
N LYS A 966 22.81 -26.42 46.11
CA LYS A 966 22.57 -25.83 47.43
C LYS A 966 21.62 -24.64 47.32
N GLY A 967 20.41 -24.82 47.86
CA GLY A 967 19.37 -23.81 47.94
C GLY A 967 19.80 -22.60 48.77
N GLN A 968 20.24 -21.55 48.09
CA GLN A 968 20.15 -20.18 48.61
C GLN A 968 19.26 -19.37 47.68
N GLN A 969 18.06 -19.07 48.16
CA GLN A 969 17.30 -17.91 47.69
C GLN A 969 18.15 -16.67 47.99
N GLY A 970 18.58 -15.93 46.96
CA GLY A 970 19.30 -14.67 47.14
C GLY A 970 20.72 -14.62 46.56
N SER A 971 20.90 -15.05 45.32
CA SER A 971 21.75 -14.37 44.33
C SER A 971 21.64 -15.15 43.03
N GLY A 972 20.98 -14.56 42.03
CA GLY A 972 21.03 -15.13 40.69
C GLY A 972 22.48 -15.29 40.27
N LEU A 973 22.78 -16.38 39.56
CA LEU A 973 23.99 -16.47 38.75
C LEU A 973 23.92 -15.31 37.73
N GLY A 974 24.45 -14.15 38.09
CA GLY A 974 24.63 -13.03 37.19
C GLY A 974 25.58 -13.46 36.06
N PRO A 975 25.39 -12.94 34.84
CA PRO A 975 26.17 -13.33 33.66
C PRO A 975 27.68 -13.01 33.74
N GLU A 976 28.15 -12.41 34.84
CA GLU A 976 29.51 -11.85 34.95
C GLU A 976 30.55 -12.77 35.61
N ARG A 977 30.19 -13.96 36.14
CA ARG A 977 31.17 -14.82 36.86
C ARG A 977 31.56 -16.14 36.19
N LEU A 978 31.18 -16.38 34.94
CA LEU A 978 31.74 -17.48 34.14
C LEU A 978 32.51 -16.91 32.95
N THR A 979 33.83 -16.81 33.08
CA THR A 979 34.79 -16.24 32.13
C THR A 979 34.88 -16.94 30.75
N VAL A 980 33.96 -17.86 30.43
CA VAL A 980 33.97 -18.69 29.20
C VAL A 980 32.72 -18.48 28.31
N GLY A 981 31.78 -17.60 28.72
CA GLY A 981 30.56 -17.29 27.95
C GLY A 981 30.78 -17.13 26.43
N PRO A 982 31.85 -16.43 25.99
CA PRO A 982 32.14 -16.25 24.57
C PRO A 982 32.37 -17.53 23.76
N LEU A 983 33.10 -18.50 24.30
CA LEU A 983 33.52 -19.70 23.58
C LEU A 983 32.39 -20.72 23.52
N ALA A 984 31.68 -20.91 24.63
CA ALA A 984 30.51 -21.78 24.67
C ALA A 984 29.41 -21.26 23.72
N ASP A 985 29.18 -19.94 23.69
CA ASP A 985 28.15 -19.34 22.82
C ASP A 985 28.53 -19.50 21.34
N ALA A 986 29.81 -19.39 21.01
CA ALA A 986 30.32 -19.63 19.67
C ALA A 986 30.14 -21.11 19.27
N LEU A 987 30.43 -22.05 20.16
CA LEU A 987 30.24 -23.48 19.91
C LEU A 987 28.76 -23.80 19.63
N VAL A 988 27.82 -23.28 20.42
CA VAL A 988 26.38 -23.49 20.20
C VAL A 988 25.92 -22.90 18.86
N CYS A 989 26.39 -21.71 18.49
CA CYS A 989 26.08 -21.10 17.19
C CYS A 989 26.67 -21.90 16.02
N ILE A 990 27.90 -22.41 16.15
CA ILE A 990 28.55 -23.25 15.14
C ILE A 990 27.79 -24.58 15.00
N SER A 991 27.37 -25.20 16.11
CA SER A 991 26.55 -26.41 16.13
C SER A 991 25.19 -26.20 15.46
N ALA A 992 24.51 -25.08 15.71
CA ALA A 992 23.27 -24.73 15.00
C ALA A 992 23.51 -24.58 13.49
N GLY A 993 24.58 -23.90 13.08
CA GLY A 993 24.99 -23.78 11.68
C GLY A 993 25.31 -25.13 11.03
N PHE A 994 25.95 -26.05 11.78
CA PHE A 994 26.22 -27.41 11.33
C PHE A 994 24.92 -28.22 11.10
N PHE A 995 23.95 -28.17 12.01
CA PHE A 995 22.68 -28.88 11.82
C PHE A 995 21.83 -28.27 10.70
N ALA A 996 21.89 -26.95 10.50
CA ALA A 996 21.31 -26.31 9.32
C ALA A 996 21.95 -26.82 8.02
N PHE A 997 23.28 -26.98 8.00
CA PHE A 997 24.00 -27.58 6.87
C PHE A 997 23.60 -29.04 6.64
N GLN A 998 23.50 -29.87 7.69
CA GLN A 998 23.10 -31.27 7.54
C GLN A 998 21.66 -31.41 7.03
N LEU A 999 20.75 -30.58 7.52
CA LEU A 999 19.37 -30.54 7.03
C LEU A 999 19.32 -30.13 5.56
N TRP A 1000 20.10 -29.10 5.17
CA TRP A 1000 20.27 -28.73 3.77
C TRP A 1000 20.84 -29.89 2.92
N ALA A 1001 21.90 -30.56 3.38
CA ALA A 1001 22.55 -31.65 2.65
C ALA A 1001 21.61 -32.85 2.44
N LEU A 1002 20.80 -33.18 3.46
CA LEU A 1002 19.80 -34.25 3.41
C LEU A 1002 18.66 -33.93 2.44
N VAL A 1003 18.12 -32.70 2.52
CA VAL A 1003 17.01 -32.24 1.67
C VAL A 1003 17.47 -32.06 0.22
N HIS A 1004 18.63 -31.45 0.01
CA HIS A 1004 19.10 -31.08 -1.33
C HIS A 1004 19.51 -32.29 -2.19
N ARG A 1005 19.94 -33.43 -1.60
CA ARG A 1005 20.59 -34.50 -2.37
C ARG A 1005 19.98 -35.91 -2.27
N ARG A 1006 18.75 -36.02 -1.75
CA ARG A 1006 17.87 -37.22 -1.81
C ARG A 1006 18.58 -38.56 -1.50
N LEU A 1007 19.17 -38.69 -0.32
CA LEU A 1007 19.77 -39.95 0.17
C LEU A 1007 18.67 -40.92 0.64
N GLY A 1008 18.26 -41.88 -0.20
CA GLY A 1008 17.10 -42.75 0.06
C GLY A 1008 17.17 -43.65 1.32
N GLY A 1009 15.98 -44.03 1.82
CA GLY A 1009 15.72 -45.17 2.71
C GLY A 1009 15.52 -44.88 4.20
N SER A 1010 16.24 -43.92 4.79
CA SER A 1010 16.19 -43.62 6.25
C SER A 1010 15.99 -42.14 6.59
N VAL A 1011 15.32 -41.39 5.70
CA VAL A 1011 15.33 -39.92 5.68
C VAL A 1011 14.48 -39.29 6.78
N ALA A 1012 13.30 -39.84 7.09
CA ALA A 1012 12.34 -39.17 7.98
C ALA A 1012 12.87 -38.98 9.41
N TRP A 1013 13.57 -39.99 9.93
CA TRP A 1013 14.11 -39.95 11.30
C TRP A 1013 15.27 -38.96 11.41
N GLN A 1014 16.17 -38.93 10.42
CA GLN A 1014 17.30 -38.00 10.37
C GLN A 1014 16.84 -36.56 10.17
N LEU A 1015 15.87 -36.34 9.28
CA LEU A 1015 15.26 -35.02 9.06
C LEU A 1015 14.64 -34.48 10.36
N THR A 1016 13.92 -35.35 11.08
CA THR A 1016 13.31 -35.01 12.36
C THR A 1016 14.37 -34.70 13.42
N ASP A 1017 15.40 -35.52 13.57
CA ASP A 1017 16.50 -35.30 14.54
C ASP A 1017 17.25 -33.99 14.27
N TYR A 1018 17.63 -33.71 13.01
CA TYR A 1018 18.34 -32.47 12.68
C TYR A 1018 17.47 -31.22 12.81
N THR A 1019 16.18 -31.31 12.49
CA THR A 1019 15.23 -30.19 12.67
C THR A 1019 15.05 -29.86 14.15
N LEU A 1020 14.90 -30.88 14.99
CA LEU A 1020 14.79 -30.69 16.45
C LEU A 1020 16.08 -30.14 17.06
N ARG A 1021 17.25 -30.65 16.65
CA ARG A 1021 18.56 -30.12 17.09
C ARG A 1021 18.78 -28.69 16.62
N LEU A 1022 18.42 -28.34 15.38
CA LEU A 1022 18.50 -26.96 14.89
C LEU A 1022 17.63 -26.02 15.73
N GLY A 1023 16.38 -26.40 16.00
CA GLY A 1023 15.47 -25.61 16.85
C GLY A 1023 16.01 -25.43 18.26
N LEU A 1024 16.53 -26.51 18.87
CA LEU A 1024 17.08 -26.50 20.22
C LEU A 1024 18.32 -25.60 20.35
N TYR A 1025 19.32 -25.79 19.47
CA TYR A 1025 20.56 -25.01 19.52
C TYR A 1025 20.33 -23.53 19.15
N SER A 1026 19.37 -23.26 18.27
CA SER A 1026 19.00 -21.88 17.91
C SER A 1026 18.24 -21.16 19.03
N ALA A 1027 17.35 -21.87 19.73
CA ALA A 1027 16.68 -21.34 20.92
C ALA A 1027 17.67 -21.06 22.06
N ALA A 1028 18.63 -21.97 22.28
CA ALA A 1028 19.71 -21.82 23.27
C ALA A 1028 20.60 -20.59 22.96
N ALA A 1029 21.04 -20.45 21.70
CA ALA A 1029 21.83 -19.31 21.26
C ALA A 1029 21.06 -17.96 21.34
N TYR A 1030 19.77 -17.94 21.01
CA TYR A 1030 18.94 -16.73 21.07
C TYR A 1030 18.76 -16.23 22.51
N LYS A 1031 18.50 -17.14 23.44
CA LYS A 1031 18.25 -16.79 24.84
C LYS A 1031 19.54 -16.62 25.67
N ALA A 1032 20.70 -17.05 25.17
CA ALA A 1032 21.97 -17.08 25.93
C ALA A 1032 21.81 -17.85 27.25
N LEU A 1033 21.01 -18.92 27.22
CA LEU A 1033 20.68 -19.78 28.35
C LEU A 1033 21.20 -21.19 28.04
N PHE A 1034 21.68 -21.90 29.05
CA PHE A 1034 22.11 -23.31 28.99
C PHE A 1034 23.42 -23.64 28.23
N THR A 1035 24.23 -22.65 27.85
CA THR A 1035 25.47 -22.85 27.08
C THR A 1035 26.50 -23.83 27.70
N PRO A 1036 26.73 -23.86 29.03
CA PRO A 1036 27.68 -24.80 29.66
C PRO A 1036 27.23 -26.27 29.61
N LEU A 1037 25.92 -26.50 29.75
CA LEU A 1037 25.33 -27.85 29.79
C LEU A 1037 25.24 -28.47 28.39
N LEU A 1038 24.92 -27.64 27.39
CA LEU A 1038 24.91 -28.06 25.98
C LEU A 1038 26.33 -28.35 25.45
N ALA A 1039 27.37 -27.72 26.03
CA ALA A 1039 28.75 -28.05 25.73
C ALA A 1039 29.17 -29.42 26.29
N ALA A 1040 28.65 -29.85 27.44
CA ALA A 1040 28.84 -31.21 27.94
C ALA A 1040 28.13 -32.27 27.06
N VAL A 1041 26.98 -31.92 26.46
CA VAL A 1041 26.29 -32.76 25.46
C VAL A 1041 27.13 -33.01 24.22
N LEU A 1042 28.05 -32.11 23.86
CA LEU A 1042 28.97 -32.32 22.74
C LEU A 1042 30.00 -33.43 22.99
N LEU A 1043 30.17 -33.93 24.23
CA LEU A 1043 30.93 -35.17 24.48
C LEU A 1043 30.24 -36.41 23.91
N SER A 1044 28.92 -36.36 23.69
CA SER A 1044 28.16 -37.45 23.05
C SER A 1044 28.49 -37.62 21.57
N GLU A 1045 29.08 -36.60 20.94
CA GLU A 1045 29.58 -36.66 19.57
C GLU A 1045 30.72 -37.69 19.42
N LEU A 1046 31.33 -38.16 20.51
CA LEU A 1046 32.36 -39.20 20.47
C LEU A 1046 31.77 -40.54 20.02
N SER A 1047 30.57 -40.85 20.49
CA SER A 1047 29.84 -42.04 20.04
C SER A 1047 29.44 -41.91 18.56
N THR A 1048 29.05 -40.70 18.14
CA THR A 1048 28.74 -40.40 16.73
C THR A 1048 29.97 -40.53 15.84
N ALA A 1049 31.14 -40.01 16.25
CA ALA A 1049 32.40 -40.13 15.53
C ALA A 1049 32.81 -41.59 15.31
N LEU A 1050 32.71 -42.43 16.34
CA LEU A 1050 33.04 -43.87 16.23
C LEU A 1050 32.11 -44.61 15.26
N ARG A 1051 30.82 -44.25 15.22
CA ARG A 1051 29.85 -44.78 14.24
C ARG A 1051 30.15 -44.31 12.83
N LEU A 1052 30.40 -43.01 12.64
CA LEU A 1052 30.72 -42.42 11.34
C LEU A 1052 31.99 -43.02 10.73
N CYS A 1053 33.00 -43.31 11.54
CA CYS A 1053 34.20 -44.04 11.09
C CYS A 1053 33.85 -45.43 10.50
N SER A 1054 32.91 -46.15 11.12
CA SER A 1054 32.43 -47.44 10.60
C SER A 1054 31.66 -47.26 9.29
N ASP A 1055 30.73 -46.30 9.23
CA ASP A 1055 29.91 -46.04 8.04
C ASP A 1055 30.77 -45.61 6.83
N ILE A 1056 31.81 -44.81 7.07
CA ILE A 1056 32.78 -44.39 6.05
C ILE A 1056 33.62 -45.59 5.57
N GLN A 1057 34.06 -46.45 6.49
CA GLN A 1057 34.79 -47.66 6.13
C GLN A 1057 33.93 -48.63 5.32
N ASP A 1058 32.67 -48.85 5.72
CA ASP A 1058 31.73 -49.71 5.01
C ASP A 1058 31.43 -49.16 3.59
N LEU A 1059 31.26 -47.84 3.45
CA LEU A 1059 31.09 -47.19 2.15
C LEU A 1059 32.30 -47.37 1.22
N LEU A 1060 33.52 -47.42 1.77
CA LEU A 1060 34.75 -47.64 1.00
C LEU A 1060 35.13 -49.13 0.84
N GLY A 1061 34.24 -50.05 1.19
CA GLY A 1061 34.50 -51.49 1.11
C GLY A 1061 35.59 -51.97 2.07
N GLY A 1062 35.66 -51.38 3.26
CA GLY A 1062 36.56 -51.78 4.35
C GLY A 1062 36.19 -53.12 4.99
N ARG A 1063 37.11 -53.71 5.76
CA ARG A 1063 36.81 -54.91 6.57
C ARG A 1063 35.81 -54.53 7.67
N ARG A 1064 34.84 -55.42 7.95
CA ARG A 1064 33.86 -55.23 9.03
C ARG A 1064 34.57 -54.90 10.36
N PRO A 1065 33.99 -54.01 11.20
CA PRO A 1065 34.60 -53.59 12.45
C PRO A 1065 34.86 -54.76 13.41
N SER A 1066 36.03 -54.75 14.04
CA SER A 1066 36.44 -55.80 15.00
C SER A 1066 35.50 -55.86 16.20
N ALA A 1067 35.48 -57.00 16.90
CA ALA A 1067 34.69 -57.15 18.13
C ALA A 1067 35.13 -56.16 19.23
N ALA A 1068 36.40 -55.71 19.21
CA ALA A 1068 36.89 -54.65 20.09
C ALA A 1068 36.29 -53.29 19.72
N TRP A 1069 36.22 -52.95 18.42
CA TRP A 1069 35.63 -51.71 17.93
C TRP A 1069 34.12 -51.59 18.24
N ARG A 1070 33.38 -52.69 18.08
CA ARG A 1070 31.95 -52.74 18.41
C ARG A 1070 31.69 -52.57 19.91
N ARG A 1071 32.54 -53.17 20.76
CA ARG A 1071 32.50 -52.97 22.21
C ARG A 1071 32.85 -51.53 22.60
N ALA A 1072 33.84 -50.92 21.96
CA ALA A 1072 34.18 -49.51 22.17
C ALA A 1072 33.05 -48.57 21.75
N THR A 1073 32.39 -48.84 20.61
CA THR A 1073 31.24 -48.06 20.13
C THR A 1073 30.04 -48.17 21.09
N LEU A 1074 29.78 -49.36 21.62
CA LEU A 1074 28.75 -49.60 22.64
C LEU A 1074 29.10 -48.89 23.97
N ALA A 1075 30.35 -49.01 24.43
CA ALA A 1075 30.81 -48.34 25.64
C ALA A 1075 30.70 -46.81 25.52
N ALA A 1076 31.08 -46.22 24.38
CA ALA A 1076 30.91 -44.80 24.11
C ALA A 1076 29.43 -44.37 24.04
N ALA A 1077 28.56 -45.20 23.44
CA ALA A 1077 27.13 -44.93 23.39
C ALA A 1077 26.47 -44.95 24.77
N VAL A 1078 26.96 -45.78 25.70
CA VAL A 1078 26.46 -45.84 27.08
C VAL A 1078 27.09 -44.74 27.94
N LEU A 1079 28.41 -44.68 28.02
CA LEU A 1079 29.14 -43.84 28.97
C LEU A 1079 29.23 -42.37 28.55
N CYS A 1080 29.35 -42.09 27.26
CA CYS A 1080 29.55 -40.72 26.75
C CYS A 1080 28.27 -40.11 26.17
N GLN A 1081 27.25 -40.93 25.89
CA GLN A 1081 26.00 -40.48 25.28
C GLN A 1081 24.80 -40.73 26.22
N LEU A 1082 24.45 -41.97 26.56
CA LEU A 1082 23.24 -42.24 27.37
C LEU A 1082 23.33 -41.73 28.82
N VAL A 1083 24.38 -42.10 29.55
CA VAL A 1083 24.52 -41.77 30.99
C VAL A 1083 24.50 -40.25 31.24
N PRO A 1084 25.24 -39.41 30.50
CA PRO A 1084 25.18 -37.96 30.67
C PRO A 1084 23.78 -37.39 30.43
N HIS A 1085 23.09 -37.80 29.36
CA HIS A 1085 21.74 -37.31 29.08
C HIS A 1085 20.72 -37.73 30.14
N VAL A 1086 20.82 -38.96 30.67
CA VAL A 1086 19.94 -39.43 31.76
C VAL A 1086 20.19 -38.64 33.04
N VAL A 1087 21.44 -38.48 33.45
CA VAL A 1087 21.80 -37.71 34.66
C VAL A 1087 21.30 -36.28 34.56
N MET A 1088 21.45 -35.64 33.41
CA MET A 1088 20.97 -34.27 33.20
C MET A 1088 19.44 -34.18 33.13
N THR A 1089 18.76 -35.13 32.50
CA THR A 1089 17.29 -35.14 32.41
C THR A 1089 16.66 -35.34 33.79
N VAL A 1090 17.19 -36.28 34.58
CA VAL A 1090 16.77 -36.52 35.96
C VAL A 1090 17.08 -35.29 36.81
N GLY A 1091 18.26 -34.68 36.65
CA GLY A 1091 18.61 -33.42 37.31
C GLY A 1091 17.65 -32.27 36.98
N ALA A 1092 17.23 -32.13 35.72
CA ALA A 1092 16.25 -31.10 35.35
C ALA A 1092 14.86 -31.37 35.96
N LEU A 1093 14.41 -32.64 35.98
CA LEU A 1093 13.12 -33.04 36.53
C LEU A 1093 13.04 -32.95 38.06
N CYS A 1094 14.16 -33.18 38.76
CA CYS A 1094 14.19 -33.17 40.22
C CYS A 1094 14.22 -31.76 40.84
N ASN A 1095 14.50 -30.68 40.09
CA ASN A 1095 14.45 -29.30 40.61
C ASN A 1095 14.12 -28.26 39.52
N GLY A 1096 12.82 -28.07 39.27
CA GLY A 1096 12.31 -27.05 38.36
C GLY A 1096 12.58 -25.61 38.79
N ALA A 1097 12.96 -25.36 40.06
CA ALA A 1097 13.22 -24.01 40.58
C ALA A 1097 14.55 -23.40 40.10
N VAL A 1098 15.40 -24.19 39.43
CA VAL A 1098 16.62 -23.71 38.75
C VAL A 1098 16.29 -22.86 37.51
N PHE A 1099 15.06 -22.96 36.98
CA PHE A 1099 14.65 -22.29 35.75
C PHE A 1099 13.87 -21.00 36.05
N ALA A 1100 14.37 -19.87 35.53
CA ALA A 1100 13.76 -18.54 35.76
C ALA A 1100 12.38 -18.33 35.10
N ALA A 1101 11.93 -19.22 34.20
CA ALA A 1101 10.57 -19.21 33.69
C ALA A 1101 10.10 -20.62 33.29
N MET A 1102 8.80 -20.88 33.40
CA MET A 1102 8.17 -22.18 33.12
C MET A 1102 8.45 -22.68 31.69
N THR A 1103 8.53 -21.79 30.71
CA THR A 1103 8.88 -22.13 29.33
C THR A 1103 10.30 -22.71 29.21
N HIS A 1104 11.25 -22.26 30.03
CA HIS A 1104 12.61 -22.81 30.07
C HIS A 1104 12.65 -24.23 30.65
N TYR A 1105 11.83 -24.48 31.68
CA TYR A 1105 11.67 -25.82 32.28
C TYR A 1105 11.07 -26.81 31.28
N ILE A 1106 9.99 -26.42 30.59
CA ILE A 1106 9.31 -27.28 29.60
C ILE A 1106 10.24 -27.66 28.44
N VAL A 1107 10.99 -26.69 27.88
CA VAL A 1107 11.94 -26.96 26.78
C VAL A 1107 13.06 -27.90 27.22
N ALA A 1108 13.60 -27.73 28.44
CA ALA A 1108 14.66 -28.59 28.97
C ALA A 1108 14.17 -30.03 29.23
N CYS A 1109 12.99 -30.22 29.81
CA CYS A 1109 12.41 -31.54 30.04
C CYS A 1109 12.07 -32.26 28.72
N ALA A 1110 11.48 -31.55 27.75
CA ALA A 1110 11.15 -32.13 26.44
C ALA A 1110 12.42 -32.56 25.67
N ALA A 1111 13.48 -31.74 25.71
CA ALA A 1111 14.76 -32.07 25.11
C ALA A 1111 15.45 -33.26 25.80
N GLY A 1112 15.45 -33.31 27.14
CA GLY A 1112 16.03 -34.41 27.91
C GLY A 1112 15.33 -35.75 27.66
N ILE A 1113 14.00 -35.78 27.69
CA ILE A 1113 13.22 -37.00 27.43
C ILE A 1113 13.46 -37.50 26.00
N TYR A 1114 13.38 -36.63 24.99
CA TYR A 1114 13.62 -37.00 23.59
C TYR A 1114 15.03 -37.58 23.36
N THR A 1115 16.06 -36.91 23.90
CA THR A 1115 17.46 -37.34 23.75
C THR A 1115 17.73 -38.69 24.44
N CYS A 1116 17.21 -38.90 25.65
CA CYS A 1116 17.30 -40.19 26.35
C CYS A 1116 16.61 -41.33 25.57
N THR A 1117 15.41 -41.10 25.03
CA THR A 1117 14.67 -42.11 24.26
C THR A 1117 15.43 -42.50 22.99
N ARG A 1118 16.01 -41.54 22.27
CA ARG A 1118 16.88 -41.83 21.12
C ARG A 1118 18.13 -42.61 21.52
N ASP A 1119 18.81 -42.18 22.59
CA ASP A 1119 20.09 -42.78 22.96
C ASP A 1119 19.91 -44.23 23.44
N LEU A 1120 18.77 -44.55 24.08
CA LEU A 1120 18.34 -45.92 24.37
C LEU A 1120 18.16 -46.76 23.10
N LEU A 1121 17.57 -46.19 22.04
CA LEU A 1121 17.45 -46.87 20.74
C LEU A 1121 18.81 -47.10 20.08
N ALA A 1122 19.73 -46.13 20.17
CA ALA A 1122 21.10 -46.26 19.66
C ALA A 1122 21.89 -47.35 20.41
N VAL A 1123 21.78 -47.41 21.73
CA VAL A 1123 22.37 -48.47 22.56
C VAL A 1123 21.77 -49.83 22.23
N LYS A 1124 20.45 -49.93 22.02
CA LYS A 1124 19.76 -51.15 21.58
C LYS A 1124 20.27 -51.64 20.21
N HIS A 1125 20.51 -50.73 19.26
CA HIS A 1125 21.10 -51.08 17.96
C HIS A 1125 22.56 -51.54 18.08
N ALA A 1126 23.38 -50.87 18.89
CA ALA A 1126 24.76 -51.29 19.15
C ALA A 1126 24.85 -52.66 19.86
N LEU A 1127 23.95 -52.92 20.82
CA LEU A 1127 23.80 -54.22 21.49
C LEU A 1127 23.47 -55.34 20.49
N ARG A 1128 22.52 -55.11 19.57
CA ARG A 1128 22.20 -56.07 18.50
C ARG A 1128 23.40 -56.38 17.62
N GLY A 1129 24.23 -55.40 17.27
CA GLY A 1129 25.46 -55.60 16.47
C GLY A 1129 26.61 -56.31 17.20
N CYS A 1130 26.64 -56.23 18.54
CA CYS A 1130 27.54 -57.02 19.39
C CYS A 1130 27.03 -58.46 19.59
N LEU A 1131 25.72 -58.66 19.70
CA LEU A 1131 25.09 -59.98 19.88
C LEU A 1131 25.02 -60.79 18.59
N SER A 1132 24.88 -60.14 17.43
CA SER A 1132 24.88 -60.81 16.11
C SER A 1132 26.24 -61.38 15.69
N SER A 1133 27.31 -61.20 16.49
CA SER A 1133 28.60 -61.84 16.26
C SER A 1133 28.75 -63.19 16.95
N LYS A 1134 27.72 -63.69 17.64
CA LYS A 1134 27.73 -65.00 18.31
C LYS A 1134 27.02 -66.13 17.54
N SER A 1135 26.63 -65.95 16.28
CA SER A 1135 25.95 -67.02 15.52
C SER A 1135 26.80 -67.74 14.47
N HIS A 1136 28.14 -67.64 14.51
CA HIS A 1136 28.99 -68.45 13.60
C HIS A 1136 30.25 -69.08 14.18
N ALA A 1137 30.42 -69.14 15.51
CA ALA A 1137 31.31 -70.14 16.13
C ALA A 1137 31.00 -70.26 17.64
N ALA A 1138 30.52 -71.45 18.03
CA ALA A 1138 30.20 -71.96 19.37
C ALA A 1138 29.09 -71.23 20.15
#